data_AF-A0A9F7TJH6-F1
#
_entry.id   AF-A0A9F7TJH6-F1
#
_cell.length_a   1.000
_cell.length_b   1.000
_cell.length_c   1.000
_cell.angle_alpha   90.00
_cell.angle_beta   90.00
_cell.angle_gamma   90.00
#
_symmetry.space_group_name_H-M   'P 1'
#
loop_
_entity.id
_entity.type
_entity.pdbx_description
1 polymer ?
#
loop_
_entity_poly.entity_id
_entity_poly.type
_entity_poly.pdbx_seq_one_letter_code
_entity_poly.pdbx_strand_id
1 'polypeptide(L)'
;MSKRCGENSCNLGAAIKFRRCDDDDLCTFEQRCTTETLQGLIRTMEDLNRQQSTTDTLLDLLNIVRSMAEVQTEPLPNSLLDIGSNSLLVSDSNSQQVGCGSDSQSFNPSEPNFGLSEAAIESIVREGGSVGDYTVVPRRRFNGLEIRRRINMRVITAPDLAAYAIFLHDIMSEIVSFSRLLAGDGGLINITLRGPSLPSDVNAVLSPDNDYDLHIFTQQLENIMQSNSDVRADECLDLYVSIARGKHGGAYRKIRDLAHNEVIARNRMNLFCPNNISNNLCFAICLSHFLQPHASCGELESLAASLQKTAGYSVQQKIGFDDITRFERLLHVKIVVFHRTCSGLLEHFTNNDEPHNKTVFLYLHNEHYFLIKNLKAFIGTPYVCEYCYRGFTSRRDHRCKYVCDVCNAPDCHKYAGKTRQCHDCLRYCRSTYCYNAHKQMQTGQPYAQCDVTKYCQKCNRRYHVNGAVPKKHVCPAEHCVHCKAELVNDGVHQCFIQPIKTEPPSDKYIYYDFETQHTDGKHVANFVCAITFKGEEFTAAGTDCIDQLVKKFRQPHYQNYTWVAHNASGFDNFILLEYFAKAGLTLQITMQGCRIILMYDKTFKQRFIDSYSFIPMRLSMTSAALNLTCAEKGHFPHLFNRTENEDYVGPSDQAEI
;
A
#
# COMPACT_ATOMS: atom_id res chain seq x y z
N MET A 1 43.77 60.26 5.55
CA MET A 1 45.11 60.92 5.54
C MET A 1 46.16 59.86 5.29
N SER A 2 47.18 60.24 4.53
CA SER A 2 48.11 59.41 3.74
C SER A 2 49.31 58.83 4.51
N LYS A 3 50.00 57.86 3.85
CA LYS A 3 51.41 57.40 3.97
C LYS A 3 51.65 56.20 4.91
N ARG A 4 52.55 55.25 4.64
CA ARG A 4 53.35 54.80 3.47
C ARG A 4 54.03 53.48 3.90
N CYS A 5 54.46 52.68 2.92
CA CYS A 5 55.27 51.47 3.02
C CYS A 5 56.46 51.48 3.99
N GLY A 6 56.76 50.29 4.51
CA GLY A 6 58.11 49.83 4.80
C GLY A 6 58.23 48.35 4.40
N GLU A 7 58.86 48.08 3.26
CA GLU A 7 59.38 46.75 2.89
C GLU A 7 60.61 46.44 3.75
N ASN A 8 60.73 45.20 4.24
CA ASN A 8 61.92 44.38 4.06
C ASN A 8 61.73 42.97 4.68
N SER A 9 61.81 41.97 3.78
CA SER A 9 62.47 40.66 3.90
C SER A 9 62.55 39.98 5.27
N CYS A 10 61.97 38.77 5.38
CA CYS A 10 62.73 37.51 5.36
C CYS A 10 61.83 36.33 5.74
N ASN A 11 61.98 35.24 4.98
CA ASN A 11 61.52 33.89 5.27
C ASN A 11 61.63 33.53 6.76
N LEU A 12 60.52 33.15 7.38
CA LEU A 12 60.53 32.23 8.51
C LEU A 12 59.30 31.32 8.38
N GLY A 13 59.54 30.07 7.96
CA GLY A 13 58.55 29.00 8.05
C GLY A 13 58.14 28.82 9.50
N ALA A 14 56.83 28.86 9.74
CA ALA A 14 56.26 28.58 11.04
C ALA A 14 56.31 27.06 11.30
N ALA A 15 57.30 26.65 12.10
CA ALA A 15 57.36 25.33 12.72
C ALA A 15 56.20 25.19 13.73
N ILE A 16 55.32 24.20 13.52
CA ILE A 16 54.36 23.77 14.55
C ILE A 16 55.10 22.81 15.48
N LYS A 17 55.18 23.14 16.77
CA LYS A 17 55.69 22.25 17.83
C LYS A 17 54.51 21.50 18.47
N PHE A 18 54.54 20.18 18.44
CA PHE A 18 53.76 19.36 19.36
C PHE A 18 54.57 19.13 20.64
N ARG A 19 54.01 19.53 21.79
CA ARG A 19 54.61 19.33 23.12
C ARG A 19 53.80 18.25 23.83
N ARG A 20 54.47 17.14 24.18
CA ARG A 20 53.96 16.15 25.14
C ARG A 20 53.95 16.78 26.54
N CYS A 21 52.84 16.67 27.25
CA CYS A 21 52.81 16.85 28.70
C CYS A 21 52.54 15.48 29.32
N ASP A 22 53.56 14.93 29.97
CA ASP A 22 53.43 13.86 30.95
C ASP A 22 53.18 14.50 32.32
N ASP A 23 52.28 13.92 33.12
CA ASP A 23 52.50 13.67 34.55
C ASP A 23 51.41 12.73 35.10
N ASP A 24 51.87 11.89 36.03
CA ASP A 24 51.32 10.68 36.63
C ASP A 24 49.99 10.83 37.40
N ASP A 25 49.13 9.78 37.35
CA ASP A 25 48.80 9.02 38.56
C ASP A 25 48.18 7.63 38.24
N LEU A 26 48.76 6.62 38.88
CA LEU A 26 48.45 5.21 38.79
C LEU A 26 47.10 4.84 39.41
N CYS A 27 46.36 3.93 38.76
CA CYS A 27 45.78 2.79 39.48
C CYS A 27 45.75 1.54 38.59
N THR A 28 46.49 0.53 39.02
CA THR A 28 46.65 -0.78 38.39
C THR A 28 45.41 -1.66 38.54
N PHE A 29 45.13 -2.47 37.52
CA PHE A 29 44.52 -3.80 37.71
C PHE A 29 45.15 -4.77 36.71
N GLU A 30 45.98 -5.69 37.22
CA GLU A 30 46.50 -6.81 36.46
C GLU A 30 45.38 -7.81 36.15
N GLN A 31 45.36 -8.34 34.93
CA GLN A 31 45.02 -9.75 34.77
C GLN A 31 45.79 -10.36 33.59
N ARG A 32 46.70 -11.28 33.93
CA ARG A 32 47.34 -12.22 33.01
C ARG A 32 46.26 -13.09 32.36
N CYS A 33 46.30 -13.26 31.04
CA CYS A 33 45.73 -14.43 30.39
C CYS A 33 46.79 -15.08 29.50
N THR A 34 46.88 -16.39 29.63
CA THR A 34 47.93 -17.30 29.16
C THR A 34 47.87 -17.55 27.66
N THR A 35 49.04 -17.86 27.08
CA THR A 35 49.31 -18.06 25.65
C THR A 35 48.47 -19.17 24.97
N GLU A 36 47.74 -19.98 25.74
CA GLU A 36 46.80 -21.00 25.25
C GLU A 36 45.47 -20.39 24.74
N THR A 37 45.08 -19.20 25.23
CA THR A 37 43.84 -18.53 24.81
C THR A 37 43.99 -17.87 23.43
N LEU A 38 45.21 -17.43 23.07
CA LEU A 38 45.54 -16.85 21.76
C LEU A 38 45.61 -17.92 20.64
N GLN A 39 46.12 -19.13 20.93
CA GLN A 39 46.09 -20.23 19.98
C GLN A 39 44.67 -20.83 19.82
N GLY A 40 43.85 -20.77 20.87
CA GLY A 40 42.42 -21.05 20.79
C GLY A 40 41.68 -20.02 19.92
N LEU A 41 41.96 -18.73 20.09
CA LEU A 41 41.38 -17.64 19.29
C LEU A 41 41.83 -17.69 17.82
N ILE A 42 43.10 -18.02 17.53
CA ILE A 42 43.57 -18.16 16.14
C ILE A 42 42.92 -19.38 15.46
N ARG A 43 42.77 -20.53 16.13
CA ARG A 43 42.01 -21.66 15.56
C ARG A 43 40.52 -21.34 15.40
N THR A 44 39.94 -20.58 16.33
CA THR A 44 38.55 -20.11 16.20
C THR A 44 38.41 -19.11 15.05
N MET A 45 39.40 -18.25 14.83
CA MET A 45 39.46 -17.32 13.70
C MET A 45 39.73 -18.02 12.35
N GLU A 46 40.52 -19.09 12.32
CA GLU A 46 40.75 -19.93 11.14
C GLU A 46 39.53 -20.82 10.82
N ASP A 47 38.79 -21.30 11.82
CA ASP A 47 37.51 -21.99 11.64
C ASP A 47 36.39 -21.01 11.22
N LEU A 48 36.41 -19.77 11.72
CA LEU A 48 35.53 -18.68 11.27
C LEU A 48 35.88 -18.23 9.83
N ASN A 49 37.13 -18.36 9.38
CA ASN A 49 37.55 -18.06 8.00
C ASN A 49 37.30 -19.22 7.00
N ARG A 50 36.88 -20.41 7.46
CA ARG A 50 36.39 -21.50 6.58
C ARG A 50 34.88 -21.49 6.36
N GLN A 51 34.14 -20.66 7.10
CA GLN A 51 32.76 -20.33 6.75
C GLN A 51 32.79 -19.13 5.81
N GLN A 52 32.75 -19.41 4.50
CA GLN A 52 32.44 -18.39 3.50
C GLN A 52 31.23 -17.60 3.97
N SER A 53 31.36 -16.26 3.95
CA SER A 53 30.35 -15.35 4.47
C SER A 53 28.99 -15.68 3.84
N THR A 54 28.01 -15.94 4.71
CA THR A 54 26.61 -16.14 4.33
C THR A 54 26.01 -14.89 3.69
N THR A 55 26.69 -13.76 3.84
CA THR A 55 26.36 -12.47 3.25
C THR A 55 26.60 -12.47 1.74
N ASP A 56 27.71 -13.04 1.27
CA ASP A 56 28.01 -13.15 -0.17
C ASP A 56 27.05 -14.14 -0.87
N THR A 57 26.70 -15.23 -0.19
CA THR A 57 25.79 -16.25 -0.73
C THR A 57 24.34 -15.75 -0.81
N LEU A 58 23.88 -14.92 0.13
CA LEU A 58 22.54 -14.32 0.08
C LEU A 58 22.44 -13.16 -0.93
N LEU A 59 23.53 -12.37 -1.08
CA LEU A 59 23.62 -11.33 -2.11
C LEU A 59 23.66 -11.95 -3.52
N ASP A 60 24.35 -13.08 -3.69
CA ASP A 60 24.34 -13.87 -4.93
C ASP A 60 22.95 -14.48 -5.21
N LEU A 61 22.22 -14.93 -4.19
CA LEU A 61 20.82 -15.39 -4.31
C LEU A 61 19.89 -14.27 -4.79
N LEU A 62 20.00 -13.07 -4.22
CA LEU A 62 19.21 -11.90 -4.63
C LEU A 62 19.58 -11.44 -6.05
N ASN A 63 20.85 -11.53 -6.43
CA ASN A 63 21.31 -11.22 -7.79
C ASN A 63 20.87 -12.28 -8.83
N ILE A 64 20.82 -13.56 -8.47
CA ILE A 64 20.31 -14.64 -9.33
C ILE A 64 18.79 -14.50 -9.54
N VAL A 65 18.01 -14.28 -8.48
CA VAL A 65 16.55 -14.04 -8.57
C VAL A 65 16.25 -12.80 -9.41
N ARG A 66 17.05 -11.74 -9.27
CA ARG A 66 16.95 -10.51 -10.08
C ARG A 66 17.28 -10.76 -11.55
N SER A 67 18.30 -11.57 -11.86
CA SER A 67 18.64 -11.94 -13.24
C SER A 67 17.59 -12.82 -13.94
N MET A 68 16.83 -13.62 -13.18
CA MET A 68 15.73 -14.43 -13.72
C MET A 68 14.47 -13.60 -14.04
N ALA A 69 14.27 -12.48 -13.34
CA ALA A 69 13.17 -11.54 -13.60
C ALA A 69 13.40 -10.66 -14.83
N GLU A 70 14.65 -10.42 -15.21
CA GLU A 70 15.04 -9.60 -16.38
C GLU A 70 14.96 -10.36 -17.72
N VAL A 71 14.82 -11.69 -17.71
CA VAL A 71 14.77 -12.53 -18.94
C VAL A 71 13.38 -12.53 -19.63
N GLN A 72 12.33 -11.96 -19.02
CA GLN A 72 10.98 -11.97 -19.61
C GLN A 72 10.58 -10.67 -20.34
N THR A 73 11.49 -9.70 -20.52
CA THR A 73 11.18 -8.44 -21.22
C THR A 73 12.24 -8.05 -22.24
N GLU A 74 12.42 -8.84 -23.31
CA GLU A 74 13.09 -8.42 -24.54
C GLU A 74 12.22 -8.86 -25.75
N PRO A 75 11.80 -7.95 -26.65
CA PRO A 75 11.13 -8.35 -27.88
C PRO A 75 12.16 -8.90 -28.88
N LEU A 76 11.94 -10.12 -29.36
CA LEU A 76 12.76 -10.75 -30.39
C LEU A 76 12.90 -9.87 -31.66
N PRO A 77 14.11 -9.77 -32.26
CA PRO A 77 14.30 -9.07 -33.53
C PRO A 77 13.60 -9.79 -34.70
N ASN A 78 12.89 -9.01 -35.51
CA ASN A 78 12.41 -9.43 -36.82
C ASN A 78 13.58 -9.65 -37.80
N SER A 79 14.10 -10.87 -37.88
CA SER A 79 14.81 -11.35 -39.07
C SER A 79 14.98 -12.86 -39.04
N LEU A 80 14.16 -13.57 -39.84
CA LEU A 80 14.51 -14.73 -40.68
C LEU A 80 13.21 -15.50 -40.99
N LEU A 81 12.56 -15.04 -42.07
CA LEU A 81 11.75 -15.91 -42.90
C LEU A 81 12.68 -16.74 -43.78
N ASP A 82 12.20 -17.96 -44.06
CA ASP A 82 12.57 -18.91 -45.11
C ASP A 82 13.36 -20.17 -44.74
N ILE A 83 12.91 -21.24 -45.43
CA ILE A 83 13.30 -22.65 -45.44
C ILE A 83 12.55 -23.46 -44.37
N GLY A 84 11.55 -24.30 -44.65
CA GLY A 84 11.22 -25.03 -45.87
C GLY A 84 11.32 -26.54 -45.59
N SER A 85 10.14 -27.19 -45.59
CA SER A 85 9.91 -28.58 -46.02
C SER A 85 10.09 -29.77 -45.04
N ASN A 86 9.00 -30.56 -45.02
CA ASN A 86 8.90 -32.03 -45.01
C ASN A 86 8.77 -32.82 -43.69
N SER A 87 7.54 -33.32 -43.51
CA SER A 87 7.15 -34.73 -43.36
C SER A 87 7.84 -35.60 -42.31
N LEU A 88 7.03 -36.18 -41.41
CA LEU A 88 6.67 -37.60 -41.49
C LEU A 88 5.53 -37.97 -40.52
N LEU A 89 4.55 -38.65 -41.11
CA LEU A 89 3.43 -39.38 -40.53
C LEU A 89 3.92 -40.49 -39.58
N VAL A 90 3.13 -40.84 -38.55
CA VAL A 90 2.69 -42.22 -38.25
C VAL A 90 1.40 -42.18 -37.41
N SER A 91 0.40 -42.93 -37.90
CA SER A 91 -0.90 -43.34 -37.34
C SER A 91 -0.71 -44.39 -36.20
N ASP A 92 -1.62 -44.65 -35.27
CA ASP A 92 -2.85 -45.40 -35.52
C ASP A 92 -3.74 -45.54 -34.27
N SER A 93 -5.03 -45.56 -34.60
CA SER A 93 -6.25 -46.06 -33.98
C SER A 93 -6.17 -47.33 -33.12
N ASN A 94 -6.91 -47.40 -32.00
CA ASN A 94 -8.10 -48.27 -31.90
C ASN A 94 -8.89 -48.17 -30.58
N SER A 95 -10.20 -48.38 -30.74
CA SER A 95 -11.35 -48.33 -29.83
C SER A 95 -11.49 -49.51 -28.85
N GLN A 96 -12.13 -49.29 -27.68
CA GLN A 96 -13.23 -50.13 -27.18
C GLN A 96 -14.00 -49.48 -26.00
N GLN A 97 -15.34 -49.57 -26.06
CA GLN A 97 -16.31 -49.18 -25.04
C GLN A 97 -16.47 -50.28 -23.97
N VAL A 98 -16.86 -49.88 -22.74
CA VAL A 98 -18.03 -50.34 -21.94
C VAL A 98 -17.72 -50.26 -20.43
N GLY A 99 -18.62 -49.64 -19.65
CA GLY A 99 -18.90 -50.10 -18.27
C GLY A 99 -18.72 -49.12 -17.11
N CYS A 100 -19.79 -48.37 -16.82
CA CYS A 100 -20.24 -47.73 -15.57
C CYS A 100 -19.48 -47.99 -14.24
N GLY A 101 -19.10 -46.91 -13.55
CA GLY A 101 -19.09 -46.79 -12.08
C GLY A 101 -17.73 -46.52 -11.41
N SER A 102 -17.48 -45.30 -10.93
CA SER A 102 -16.75 -44.99 -9.68
C SER A 102 -16.53 -43.49 -9.49
N ASP A 103 -16.41 -43.11 -8.21
CA ASP A 103 -15.99 -41.82 -7.68
C ASP A 103 -14.69 -41.26 -8.29
N SER A 104 -14.48 -39.96 -8.03
CA SER A 104 -13.22 -39.20 -7.98
C SER A 104 -12.77 -38.37 -9.21
N GLN A 105 -12.80 -37.05 -8.98
CA GLN A 105 -11.78 -36.02 -9.24
C GLN A 105 -11.22 -35.79 -10.65
N SER A 106 -11.29 -34.52 -11.06
CA SER A 106 -10.14 -33.83 -11.68
C SER A 106 -10.07 -32.35 -11.27
N PHE A 107 -9.44 -32.13 -10.11
CA PHE A 107 -8.43 -31.07 -9.94
C PHE A 107 -7.22 -31.52 -10.80
N ASN A 108 -6.49 -30.71 -11.56
CA ASN A 108 -5.53 -29.69 -11.12
C ASN A 108 -4.58 -29.37 -12.30
N PRO A 109 -3.85 -28.23 -12.34
CA PRO A 109 -2.46 -28.25 -11.82
C PRO A 109 -2.08 -26.88 -11.21
N SER A 110 -1.60 -26.75 -9.98
CA SER A 110 -0.50 -27.50 -9.37
C SER A 110 -0.67 -27.37 -7.85
N GLU A 111 -0.93 -28.46 -7.13
CA GLU A 111 -1.43 -28.43 -5.74
C GLU A 111 -0.32 -28.37 -4.68
N PRO A 112 -0.69 -27.95 -3.47
CA PRO A 112 -1.01 -28.94 -2.44
C PRO A 112 -2.46 -28.77 -1.93
N ASN A 113 -3.40 -29.65 -2.32
CA ASN A 113 -4.58 -29.88 -1.47
C ASN A 113 -4.05 -30.73 -0.33
N PHE A 114 -4.27 -30.26 0.90
CA PHE A 114 -3.97 -31.01 2.12
C PHE A 114 -4.84 -32.27 2.31
N GLY A 115 -5.46 -32.80 1.25
CA GLY A 115 -6.33 -33.97 1.27
C GLY A 115 -7.60 -33.81 2.12
N LEU A 116 -7.97 -32.59 2.50
CA LEU A 116 -9.09 -32.34 3.41
C LEU A 116 -10.42 -32.30 2.66
N SER A 117 -11.42 -33.03 3.19
CA SER A 117 -12.80 -32.93 2.71
C SER A 117 -13.46 -31.61 3.17
N GLU A 118 -14.51 -31.19 2.48
CA GLU A 118 -15.26 -29.97 2.81
C GLU A 118 -15.78 -29.98 4.27
N ALA A 119 -16.24 -31.14 4.75
CA ALA A 119 -16.65 -31.34 6.14
C ALA A 119 -15.48 -31.22 7.15
N ALA A 120 -14.27 -31.65 6.77
CA ALA A 120 -13.08 -31.51 7.61
C ALA A 120 -12.65 -30.04 7.72
N ILE A 121 -12.72 -29.29 6.61
CA ILE A 121 -12.44 -27.85 6.57
C ILE A 121 -13.40 -27.09 7.50
N GLU A 122 -14.71 -27.37 7.42
CA GLU A 122 -15.71 -26.72 8.28
C GLU A 122 -15.48 -27.01 9.77
N SER A 123 -15.07 -28.24 10.10
CA SER A 123 -14.73 -28.63 11.47
C SER A 123 -13.51 -27.84 11.99
N ILE A 124 -12.42 -27.79 11.22
CA ILE A 124 -11.19 -27.06 11.58
C ILE A 124 -11.45 -25.57 11.76
N VAL A 125 -12.29 -24.97 10.90
CA VAL A 125 -12.69 -23.56 10.99
C VAL A 125 -13.48 -23.27 12.27
N ARG A 126 -14.34 -24.20 12.70
CA ARG A 126 -15.23 -24.01 13.86
C ARG A 126 -14.52 -24.28 15.19
N GLU A 127 -13.74 -25.35 15.25
CA GLU A 127 -13.21 -25.93 16.48
C GLU A 127 -11.70 -25.71 16.64
N GLY A 128 -11.00 -25.41 15.55
CA GLY A 128 -9.54 -25.42 15.50
C GLY A 128 -8.97 -26.84 15.43
N GLY A 129 -7.66 -26.97 15.34
CA GLY A 129 -6.98 -28.26 15.28
C GLY A 129 -5.62 -28.20 14.61
N SER A 130 -4.95 -29.34 14.51
CA SER A 130 -3.67 -29.48 13.82
C SER A 130 -3.86 -30.20 12.48
N VAL A 131 -3.23 -29.68 11.43
CA VAL A 131 -3.24 -30.24 10.07
C VAL A 131 -1.80 -30.24 9.57
N GLY A 132 -1.18 -31.42 9.46
CA GLY A 132 0.26 -31.51 9.17
C GLY A 132 1.08 -30.71 10.20
N ASP A 133 1.96 -29.84 9.72
CA ASP A 133 2.80 -28.94 10.54
C ASP A 133 2.07 -27.66 11.01
N TYR A 134 0.80 -27.49 10.63
CA TYR A 134 0.03 -26.28 10.89
C TYR A 134 -0.92 -26.45 12.06
N THR A 135 -0.96 -25.44 12.94
CA THR A 135 -1.96 -25.35 14.01
C THR A 135 -2.94 -24.23 13.72
N VAL A 136 -4.23 -24.53 13.66
CA VAL A 136 -5.32 -23.59 13.37
C VAL A 136 -6.08 -23.25 14.65
N VAL A 137 -6.18 -21.95 14.95
CA VAL A 137 -6.83 -21.42 16.15
C VAL A 137 -7.96 -20.46 15.77
N PRO A 138 -9.23 -20.79 16.03
CA PRO A 138 -10.36 -19.92 15.68
C PRO A 138 -10.49 -18.73 16.64
N ARG A 139 -10.61 -17.53 16.09
CA ARG A 139 -10.87 -16.28 16.83
C ARG A 139 -12.37 -16.01 16.87
N ARG A 140 -13.08 -16.73 17.75
CA ARG A 140 -14.57 -16.76 17.86
C ARG A 140 -15.25 -15.38 17.88
N ARG A 141 -14.60 -14.33 18.39
CA ARG A 141 -15.16 -12.96 18.45
C ARG A 141 -14.98 -12.13 17.17
N PHE A 142 -14.13 -12.55 16.24
CA PHE A 142 -13.65 -11.72 15.12
C PHE A 142 -13.86 -12.30 13.71
N ASN A 143 -14.68 -13.36 13.53
CA ASN A 143 -14.85 -14.06 12.25
C ASN A 143 -13.50 -14.32 11.54
N GLY A 144 -12.51 -14.74 12.32
CA GLY A 144 -11.14 -14.90 11.86
C GLY A 144 -10.51 -16.16 12.42
N LEU A 145 -9.42 -16.57 11.79
CA LEU A 145 -8.62 -17.73 12.13
C LEU A 145 -7.17 -17.28 12.27
N GLU A 146 -6.40 -17.99 13.08
CA GLU A 146 -4.96 -17.84 13.14
C GLU A 146 -4.31 -19.19 12.84
N ILE A 147 -3.42 -19.23 11.86
CA ILE A 147 -2.63 -20.40 11.53
C ILE A 147 -1.22 -20.17 12.05
N ARG A 148 -0.63 -21.19 12.66
CA ARG A 148 0.74 -21.16 13.20
C ARG A 148 1.54 -22.32 12.64
N ARG A 149 2.72 -22.03 12.11
CA ARG A 149 3.74 -23.01 11.74
C ARG A 149 5.08 -22.56 12.31
N ARG A 150 5.82 -23.48 12.92
CA ARG A 150 7.20 -23.24 13.34
C ARG A 150 8.14 -23.81 12.30
N ILE A 151 9.05 -23.00 11.81
CA ILE A 151 10.08 -23.36 10.83
C ILE A 151 11.39 -23.54 11.60
N ASN A 152 11.98 -24.73 11.54
CA ASN A 152 13.27 -25.00 12.16
C ASN A 152 14.35 -24.98 11.08
N MET A 153 15.26 -24.01 11.14
CA MET A 153 16.32 -23.84 10.14
C MET A 153 17.38 -24.95 10.21
N ARG A 154 17.44 -25.73 11.30
CA ARG A 154 18.38 -26.87 11.47
C ARG A 154 18.06 -28.08 10.59
N VAL A 155 16.83 -28.19 10.08
CA VAL A 155 16.43 -29.28 9.18
C VAL A 155 17.09 -29.13 7.80
N ILE A 156 17.63 -27.93 7.52
CA ILE A 156 18.17 -27.56 6.22
C ILE A 156 19.70 -27.70 6.25
N THR A 157 20.19 -28.93 6.13
CA THR A 157 21.64 -29.23 6.01
C THR A 157 22.12 -29.29 4.56
N ALA A 158 21.36 -28.71 3.61
CA ALA A 158 21.68 -28.84 2.19
C ALA A 158 22.87 -27.93 1.81
N PRO A 159 23.92 -28.46 1.16
CA PRO A 159 25.05 -27.68 0.67
C PRO A 159 24.71 -26.82 -0.57
N ASP A 160 23.45 -26.83 -1.00
CA ASP A 160 22.96 -26.15 -2.22
C ASP A 160 21.98 -25.02 -1.84
N LEU A 161 22.42 -23.79 -2.12
CA LEU A 161 21.67 -22.55 -1.88
C LEU A 161 20.38 -22.46 -2.72
N ALA A 162 20.34 -23.10 -3.89
CA ALA A 162 19.16 -23.14 -4.73
C ALA A 162 18.07 -24.03 -4.11
N ALA A 163 18.46 -25.19 -3.56
CA ALA A 163 17.55 -26.07 -2.82
C ALA A 163 16.97 -25.38 -1.56
N TYR A 164 17.76 -24.51 -0.91
CA TYR A 164 17.32 -23.68 0.21
C TYR A 164 16.22 -22.68 -0.18
N ALA A 165 16.41 -21.95 -1.29
CA ALA A 165 15.44 -20.98 -1.77
C ALA A 165 14.12 -21.64 -2.23
N ILE A 166 14.23 -22.79 -2.90
CA ILE A 166 13.07 -23.59 -3.31
C ILE A 166 12.27 -24.06 -2.09
N PHE A 167 12.93 -24.58 -1.06
CA PHE A 167 12.25 -25.04 0.17
C PHE A 167 11.46 -23.93 0.88
N LEU A 168 12.03 -22.73 1.01
CA LEU A 168 11.33 -21.60 1.63
C LEU A 168 10.16 -21.11 0.76
N HIS A 169 10.38 -21.02 -0.55
CA HIS A 169 9.33 -20.65 -1.50
C HIS A 169 8.17 -21.66 -1.46
N ASP A 170 8.47 -22.96 -1.34
CA ASP A 170 7.47 -24.02 -1.24
C ASP A 170 6.67 -23.92 0.06
N ILE A 171 7.32 -23.73 1.22
CA ILE A 171 6.65 -23.50 2.52
C ILE A 171 5.72 -22.28 2.46
N MET A 172 6.19 -21.19 1.84
CA MET A 172 5.43 -19.96 1.73
C MET A 172 4.25 -20.07 0.75
N SER A 173 4.43 -20.77 -0.36
CA SER A 173 3.36 -21.06 -1.32
C SER A 173 2.31 -22.00 -0.70
N GLU A 174 2.76 -23.00 0.05
CA GLU A 174 1.93 -23.98 0.74
C GLU A 174 1.08 -23.34 1.86
N ILE A 175 1.65 -22.44 2.67
CA ILE A 175 0.86 -21.75 3.71
C ILE A 175 -0.17 -20.79 3.08
N VAL A 176 0.15 -20.16 1.95
CA VAL A 176 -0.80 -19.29 1.23
C VAL A 176 -1.95 -20.10 0.66
N SER A 177 -1.67 -21.24 0.00
CA SER A 177 -2.71 -22.10 -0.54
C SER A 177 -3.64 -22.64 0.58
N PHE A 178 -3.06 -23.08 1.69
CA PHE A 178 -3.81 -23.52 2.87
C PHE A 178 -4.66 -22.38 3.47
N SER A 179 -4.07 -21.19 3.59
CA SER A 179 -4.76 -20.02 4.13
C SER A 179 -5.90 -19.57 3.23
N ARG A 180 -5.76 -19.64 1.90
CA ARG A 180 -6.82 -19.36 0.93
C ARG A 180 -7.98 -20.34 1.05
N LEU A 181 -7.68 -21.63 1.22
CA LEU A 181 -8.67 -22.68 1.45
C LEU A 181 -9.53 -22.38 2.70
N LEU A 182 -8.89 -21.94 3.80
CA LEU A 182 -9.58 -21.61 5.05
C LEU A 182 -10.26 -20.22 5.04
N ALA A 183 -9.72 -19.27 4.27
CA ALA A 183 -10.25 -17.92 4.13
C ALA A 183 -11.58 -17.89 3.36
N GLY A 184 -11.71 -18.72 2.32
CA GLY A 184 -12.83 -18.72 1.37
C GLY A 184 -12.80 -17.52 0.41
N ASP A 185 -13.84 -17.39 -0.42
CA ASP A 185 -13.92 -16.32 -1.42
C ASP A 185 -13.89 -14.92 -0.78
N GLY A 186 -12.80 -14.19 -0.99
CA GLY A 186 -12.67 -12.80 -0.57
C GLY A 186 -12.14 -12.56 0.85
N GLY A 187 -11.57 -13.57 1.51
CA GLY A 187 -10.92 -13.39 2.81
C GLY A 187 -9.60 -12.61 2.72
N LEU A 188 -9.28 -11.83 3.75
CA LEU A 188 -7.99 -11.16 3.88
C LEU A 188 -7.04 -12.04 4.69
N ILE A 189 -5.81 -12.16 4.21
CA ILE A 189 -4.77 -13.00 4.80
C ILE A 189 -3.62 -12.07 5.17
N ASN A 190 -3.30 -11.93 6.46
CA ASN A 190 -2.09 -11.25 6.89
C ASN A 190 -1.07 -12.29 7.31
N ILE A 191 0.01 -12.42 6.55
CA ILE A 191 1.13 -13.30 6.86
C ILE A 191 2.12 -12.52 7.71
N THR A 192 2.61 -13.13 8.78
CA THR A 192 3.58 -12.54 9.68
C THR A 192 4.65 -13.55 10.02
N LEU A 193 5.91 -13.23 9.72
CA LEU A 193 7.08 -13.99 10.12
C LEU A 193 7.74 -13.29 11.31
N ARG A 194 7.90 -14.04 12.40
CA ARG A 194 8.50 -13.57 13.63
C ARG A 194 9.63 -14.50 14.04
N GLY A 195 10.74 -13.92 14.47
CA GLY A 195 11.88 -14.67 14.98
C GLY A 195 12.80 -13.77 15.79
N PRO A 196 13.57 -14.31 16.74
CA PRO A 196 14.49 -13.53 17.54
C PRO A 196 15.60 -12.86 16.72
N SER A 197 16.03 -13.46 15.60
CA SER A 197 16.96 -12.85 14.64
C SER A 197 16.35 -11.78 13.72
N LEU A 198 15.02 -11.60 13.69
CA LEU A 198 14.41 -10.58 12.84
C LEU A 198 14.37 -9.23 13.57
N PRO A 199 14.81 -8.12 12.94
CA PRO A 199 14.82 -6.80 13.57
C PRO A 199 13.40 -6.28 13.87
N SER A 200 12.41 -6.77 13.13
CA SER A 200 10.98 -6.56 13.37
C SER A 200 10.16 -7.66 12.70
N ASP A 201 8.93 -7.88 13.14
CA ASP A 201 7.99 -8.78 12.47
C ASP A 201 7.81 -8.39 10.99
N VAL A 202 8.13 -9.32 10.08
CA VAL A 202 7.83 -9.15 8.65
C VAL A 202 6.36 -9.44 8.46
N ASN A 203 5.58 -8.46 7.99
CA ASN A 203 4.16 -8.66 7.72
C ASN A 203 3.79 -8.23 6.30
N ALA A 204 2.84 -8.96 5.70
CA ALA A 204 2.21 -8.54 4.46
C ALA A 204 0.76 -9.01 4.40
N VAL A 205 -0.08 -8.13 3.86
CA VAL A 205 -1.50 -8.41 3.65
C VAL A 205 -1.72 -8.88 2.23
N LEU A 206 -2.13 -10.13 2.10
CA LEU A 206 -2.56 -10.78 0.87
C LEU A 206 -4.09 -10.74 0.79
N SER A 207 -4.60 -10.38 -0.38
CA SER A 207 -6.01 -10.11 -0.62
C SER A 207 -6.39 -10.48 -2.06
N PRO A 208 -7.68 -10.57 -2.39
CA PRO A 208 -8.10 -10.77 -3.78
C PRO A 208 -7.64 -9.65 -4.73
N ASP A 209 -7.49 -8.42 -4.21
CA ASP A 209 -7.17 -7.26 -5.03
C ASP A 209 -5.68 -7.22 -5.45
N ASN A 210 -4.83 -7.98 -4.76
CA ASN A 210 -3.44 -8.23 -5.15
C ASN A 210 -3.21 -9.69 -5.57
N ASP A 211 -4.28 -10.42 -5.94
CA ASP A 211 -4.25 -11.84 -6.32
C ASP A 211 -3.54 -12.78 -5.33
N TYR A 212 -3.50 -12.38 -4.06
CA TYR A 212 -2.70 -13.03 -3.02
C TYR A 212 -1.22 -13.19 -3.41
N ASP A 213 -0.67 -12.21 -4.12
CA ASP A 213 0.69 -12.23 -4.65
C ASP A 213 1.71 -12.29 -3.50
N LEU A 214 2.37 -13.44 -3.41
CA LEU A 214 3.40 -13.72 -2.41
C LEU A 214 4.62 -12.80 -2.59
N HIS A 215 4.84 -12.25 -3.78
CA HIS A 215 5.93 -11.31 -4.06
C HIS A 215 5.85 -10.07 -3.17
N ILE A 216 4.65 -9.66 -2.75
CA ILE A 216 4.46 -8.55 -1.81
C ILE A 216 5.08 -8.88 -0.45
N PHE A 217 4.91 -10.12 0.03
CA PHE A 217 5.53 -10.56 1.27
C PHE A 217 7.04 -10.72 1.10
N THR A 218 7.50 -11.27 -0.02
CA THR A 218 8.93 -11.38 -0.36
C THR A 218 9.59 -10.01 -0.41
N GLN A 219 8.95 -9.00 -0.99
CA GLN A 219 9.46 -7.63 -1.04
C GLN A 219 9.53 -6.98 0.35
N GLN A 220 8.56 -7.24 1.23
CA GLN A 220 8.64 -6.80 2.63
C GLN A 220 9.76 -7.51 3.39
N LEU A 221 9.96 -8.80 3.11
CA LEU A 221 11.06 -9.59 3.64
C LEU A 221 12.40 -9.05 3.15
N GLU A 222 12.55 -8.71 1.87
CA GLU A 222 13.75 -8.07 1.28
C GLU A 222 14.01 -6.67 1.87
N ASN A 223 12.95 -5.87 2.07
CA ASN A 223 13.08 -4.55 2.67
C ASN A 223 13.56 -4.61 4.13
N ILE A 224 13.22 -5.69 4.84
CA ILE A 224 13.60 -5.94 6.24
C ILE A 224 14.96 -6.67 6.31
N MET A 225 15.22 -7.57 5.37
CA MET A 225 16.47 -8.31 5.17
C MET A 225 17.40 -7.54 4.24
N GLN A 226 17.91 -6.40 4.71
CA GLN A 226 19.05 -5.74 4.07
C GLN A 226 20.34 -6.45 4.51
N SER A 227 21.42 -6.28 3.74
CA SER A 227 22.69 -7.06 3.74
C SER A 227 23.50 -7.12 5.05
N ASN A 228 22.92 -6.76 6.20
CA ASN A 228 23.53 -6.82 7.52
C ASN A 228 22.62 -7.52 8.56
N SER A 229 21.70 -8.38 8.10
CA SER A 229 20.86 -9.21 8.98
C SER A 229 21.45 -10.62 9.11
N ASP A 230 22.03 -10.94 10.27
CA ASP A 230 22.46 -12.29 10.62
C ASP A 230 21.26 -13.12 11.07
N VAL A 231 20.84 -14.08 10.24
CA VAL A 231 19.89 -15.13 10.65
C VAL A 231 20.71 -16.33 11.09
N ARG A 232 20.70 -16.63 12.39
CA ARG A 232 21.43 -17.80 12.90
C ARG A 232 20.79 -19.08 12.36
N ALA A 233 21.59 -19.95 11.72
CA ALA A 233 21.13 -21.22 11.16
C ALA A 233 20.51 -22.18 12.19
N ASP A 234 20.70 -21.92 13.49
CA ASP A 234 20.22 -22.74 14.58
C ASP A 234 18.89 -22.27 15.20
N GLU A 235 18.30 -21.19 14.68
CA GLU A 235 17.06 -20.59 15.17
C GLU A 235 15.78 -21.12 14.54
N CYS A 236 14.68 -21.02 15.29
CA CYS A 236 13.34 -21.32 14.79
C CYS A 236 12.59 -20.02 14.48
N LEU A 237 12.04 -19.92 13.28
CA LEU A 237 11.15 -18.84 12.89
C LEU A 237 9.69 -19.28 13.08
N ASP A 238 8.89 -18.43 13.68
CA ASP A 238 7.45 -18.68 13.81
C ASP A 238 6.70 -17.91 12.72
N LEU A 239 6.02 -18.66 11.86
CA LEU A 239 5.17 -18.15 10.81
C LEU A 239 3.71 -18.16 11.27
N TYR A 240 3.13 -16.98 11.40
CA TYR A 240 1.75 -16.76 11.81
C TYR A 240 0.95 -16.21 10.65
N VAL A 241 -0.24 -16.75 10.40
CA VAL A 241 -1.17 -16.20 9.42
C VAL A 241 -2.47 -15.84 10.11
N SER A 242 -2.81 -14.55 10.08
CA SER A 242 -4.08 -14.04 10.55
C SER A 242 -5.06 -13.94 9.39
N ILE A 243 -6.10 -14.76 9.42
CA ILE A 243 -7.15 -14.77 8.41
C ILE A 243 -8.33 -13.97 8.95
N ALA A 244 -8.67 -12.90 8.26
CA ALA A 244 -9.94 -12.21 8.44
C ALA A 244 -10.89 -12.68 7.34
N ARG A 245 -11.82 -13.58 7.69
CA ARG A 245 -12.82 -14.04 6.74
C ARG A 245 -13.80 -12.90 6.49
N GLY A 246 -14.13 -12.68 5.23
CA GLY A 246 -15.18 -11.72 4.86
C GLY A 246 -16.42 -12.01 5.69
N LYS A 247 -16.84 -11.04 6.53
CA LYS A 247 -18.21 -11.08 7.05
C LYS A 247 -19.10 -11.09 5.81
N HIS A 248 -20.12 -11.94 5.80
CA HIS A 248 -21.21 -11.89 4.81
C HIS A 248 -22.07 -10.61 4.98
N GLY A 249 -21.44 -9.47 5.30
CA GLY A 249 -22.07 -8.24 5.71
C GLY A 249 -21.01 -7.15 5.93
N GLY A 250 -20.59 -6.52 4.83
CA GLY A 250 -19.81 -5.29 4.78
C GLY A 250 -20.41 -4.39 3.71
N ALA A 251 -20.31 -3.07 3.88
CA ALA A 251 -21.01 -2.04 3.11
C ALA A 251 -21.21 -2.38 1.63
N TYR A 252 -22.39 -2.04 1.09
CA TYR A 252 -22.72 -2.28 -0.31
C TYR A 252 -21.60 -1.78 -1.24
N ARG A 253 -20.96 -2.71 -1.96
CA ARG A 253 -19.98 -2.37 -3.00
C ARG A 253 -20.74 -1.71 -4.15
N LYS A 254 -20.50 -0.43 -4.39
CA LYS A 254 -21.21 0.29 -5.45
C LYS A 254 -20.72 -0.22 -6.79
N ILE A 255 -21.66 -0.57 -7.67
CA ILE A 255 -21.32 -1.01 -9.02
C ILE A 255 -20.46 0.01 -9.76
N ARG A 256 -20.66 1.32 -9.53
CA ARG A 256 -19.90 2.37 -10.19
C ARG A 256 -18.41 2.38 -9.86
N ASP A 257 -18.02 1.73 -8.76
CA ASP A 257 -16.63 1.66 -8.29
C ASP A 257 -15.92 0.41 -8.86
N LEU A 258 -16.65 -0.47 -9.58
CA LEU A 258 -16.08 -1.67 -10.22
C LEU A 258 -15.60 -1.35 -11.65
N ALA A 259 -14.49 -1.97 -12.06
CA ALA A 259 -14.10 -2.00 -13.46
C ALA A 259 -15.14 -2.78 -14.30
N HIS A 260 -15.25 -2.45 -15.59
CA HIS A 260 -16.28 -3.03 -16.47
C HIS A 260 -16.23 -4.56 -16.50
N ASN A 261 -15.04 -5.13 -16.66
CA ASN A 261 -14.77 -6.58 -16.66
C ASN A 261 -15.01 -7.28 -15.32
N GLU A 262 -14.92 -6.56 -14.20
CA GLU A 262 -15.12 -7.14 -12.86
C GLU A 262 -16.60 -7.25 -12.47
N VAL A 263 -17.51 -6.53 -13.14
CA VAL A 263 -18.91 -6.42 -12.70
C VAL A 263 -19.56 -7.80 -12.56
N ILE A 264 -19.38 -8.69 -13.54
CA ILE A 264 -19.99 -10.02 -13.54
C ILE A 264 -19.38 -10.89 -12.45
N ALA A 265 -18.05 -10.98 -12.39
CA ALA A 265 -17.34 -11.80 -11.41
C ALA A 265 -17.69 -11.41 -9.97
N ARG A 266 -17.68 -10.10 -9.67
CA ARG A 266 -17.93 -9.58 -8.31
C ARG A 266 -19.43 -9.52 -7.96
N ASN A 267 -20.36 -9.71 -8.91
CA ASN A 267 -21.81 -9.75 -8.67
C ASN A 267 -22.49 -11.09 -8.98
N ARG A 268 -21.71 -12.18 -9.12
CA ARG A 268 -22.24 -13.51 -9.50
C ARG A 268 -23.39 -13.99 -8.61
N MET A 269 -23.36 -13.67 -7.31
CA MET A 269 -24.44 -14.02 -6.38
C MET A 269 -25.74 -13.27 -6.64
N ASN A 270 -25.66 -12.05 -7.18
CA ASN A 270 -26.80 -11.17 -7.46
C ASN A 270 -27.31 -11.28 -8.91
N LEU A 271 -26.58 -12.01 -9.75
CA LEU A 271 -26.90 -12.25 -11.15
C LEU A 271 -27.24 -13.72 -11.40
N PHE A 272 -28.10 -13.98 -12.37
CA PHE A 272 -28.18 -15.27 -13.04
C PHE A 272 -27.53 -15.13 -14.41
N CYS A 273 -26.57 -16.00 -14.69
CA CYS A 273 -25.78 -16.01 -15.91
C CYS A 273 -26.34 -17.09 -16.84
N PRO A 274 -27.10 -16.73 -17.88
CA PRO A 274 -27.54 -17.71 -18.86
C PRO A 274 -26.33 -18.26 -19.59
N ASN A 275 -26.31 -19.58 -19.81
CA ASN A 275 -25.32 -20.26 -20.64
C ASN A 275 -25.92 -20.40 -22.05
N ASN A 276 -25.28 -19.83 -23.07
CA ASN A 276 -25.78 -19.85 -24.45
C ASN A 276 -24.64 -19.89 -25.48
N ILE A 277 -23.72 -20.85 -25.33
CA ILE A 277 -22.53 -21.00 -26.19
C ILE A 277 -22.90 -21.18 -27.68
N SER A 278 -24.02 -21.82 -27.99
CA SER A 278 -24.42 -22.22 -29.35
C SER A 278 -25.57 -21.41 -29.95
N ASN A 279 -26.14 -20.45 -29.21
CA ASN A 279 -27.32 -19.70 -29.61
C ASN A 279 -27.41 -18.30 -28.99
N ASN A 280 -28.32 -17.47 -29.49
CA ASN A 280 -28.52 -16.10 -29.00
C ASN A 280 -29.73 -15.98 -28.08
N LEU A 281 -29.94 -16.96 -27.18
CA LEU A 281 -31.10 -17.02 -26.29
C LEU A 281 -30.89 -16.35 -24.91
N CYS A 282 -29.74 -15.75 -24.61
CA CYS A 282 -29.45 -15.23 -23.27
C CYS A 282 -30.55 -14.32 -22.69
N PHE A 283 -31.11 -13.43 -23.52
CA PHE A 283 -32.24 -12.59 -23.16
C PHE A 283 -33.47 -13.41 -22.79
N ALA A 284 -33.90 -14.32 -23.66
CA ALA A 284 -35.08 -15.15 -23.45
C ALA A 284 -34.90 -16.13 -22.28
N ILE A 285 -33.68 -16.67 -22.05
CA ILE A 285 -33.37 -17.52 -20.89
C ILE A 285 -33.52 -16.73 -19.59
N CYS A 286 -33.07 -15.47 -19.55
CA CYS A 286 -33.30 -14.60 -18.39
C CYS A 286 -34.79 -14.41 -18.09
N LEU A 287 -35.62 -14.23 -19.12
CA LEU A 287 -37.07 -14.10 -18.98
C LEU A 287 -37.72 -15.41 -18.53
N SER A 288 -37.35 -16.54 -19.13
CA SER A 288 -37.81 -17.87 -18.73
C SER A 288 -37.48 -18.16 -17.27
N HIS A 289 -36.26 -17.85 -16.83
CA HIS A 289 -35.84 -18.02 -15.43
C HIS A 289 -36.62 -17.09 -14.49
N PHE A 290 -36.92 -15.85 -14.90
CA PHE A 290 -37.76 -14.98 -14.10
C PHE A 290 -39.19 -15.53 -13.91
N LEU A 291 -39.75 -16.17 -14.94
CA LEU A 291 -41.09 -16.76 -14.89
C LEU A 291 -41.12 -18.11 -14.16
N GLN A 292 -40.06 -18.92 -14.32
CA GLN A 292 -39.92 -20.25 -13.74
C GLN A 292 -38.54 -20.42 -13.08
N PRO A 293 -38.33 -19.86 -11.87
CA PRO A 293 -37.02 -19.83 -11.21
C PRO A 293 -36.46 -21.20 -10.81
N HIS A 294 -37.31 -22.23 -10.78
CA HIS A 294 -36.94 -23.59 -10.36
C HIS A 294 -36.71 -24.55 -11.53
N ALA A 295 -36.88 -24.08 -12.77
CA ALA A 295 -36.63 -24.89 -13.95
C ALA A 295 -35.13 -25.16 -14.13
N SER A 296 -34.80 -26.36 -14.60
CA SER A 296 -33.44 -26.76 -14.95
C SER A 296 -32.92 -26.00 -16.18
N CYS A 297 -31.60 -25.98 -16.39
CA CYS A 297 -31.00 -25.28 -17.53
C CYS A 297 -31.57 -25.72 -18.89
N GLY A 298 -31.80 -27.02 -19.09
CA GLY A 298 -32.36 -27.55 -20.34
C GLY A 298 -33.83 -27.17 -20.56
N GLU A 299 -34.62 -27.12 -19.47
CA GLU A 299 -36.00 -26.62 -19.52
C GLU A 299 -36.04 -25.13 -19.84
N LEU A 300 -35.17 -24.34 -19.19
CA LEU A 300 -35.06 -22.90 -19.44
C LEU A 300 -34.69 -22.60 -20.88
N GLU A 301 -33.75 -23.34 -21.46
CA GLU A 301 -33.36 -23.19 -22.86
C GLU A 301 -34.49 -23.55 -23.82
N SER A 302 -35.23 -24.63 -23.54
CA SER A 302 -36.40 -25.03 -24.34
C SER A 302 -37.52 -23.98 -24.28
N LEU A 303 -37.81 -23.46 -23.08
CA LEU A 303 -38.77 -22.38 -22.86
C LEU A 303 -38.33 -21.09 -23.54
N ALA A 304 -37.04 -20.74 -23.44
CA ALA A 304 -36.47 -19.57 -24.07
C ALA A 304 -36.54 -19.63 -25.59
N ALA A 305 -36.22 -20.78 -26.17
CA ALA A 305 -36.33 -21.01 -27.61
C ALA A 305 -37.77 -20.88 -28.09
N SER A 306 -38.73 -21.42 -27.33
CA SER A 306 -40.16 -21.27 -27.61
C SER A 306 -40.59 -19.80 -27.51
N LEU A 307 -40.26 -19.13 -26.41
CA LEU A 307 -40.58 -17.72 -26.16
C LEU A 307 -40.04 -16.79 -27.25
N GLN A 308 -38.78 -16.98 -27.65
CA GLN A 308 -38.15 -16.16 -28.69
C GLN A 308 -38.80 -16.38 -30.06
N LYS A 309 -39.15 -17.63 -30.39
CA LYS A 309 -39.91 -17.96 -31.61
C LYS A 309 -41.31 -17.36 -31.58
N THR A 310 -42.02 -17.41 -30.46
CA THR A 310 -43.35 -16.79 -30.28
C THR A 310 -43.27 -15.27 -30.44
N ALA A 311 -42.16 -14.64 -30.02
CA ALA A 311 -41.88 -13.23 -30.26
C ALA A 311 -41.51 -12.89 -31.71
N GLY A 312 -41.41 -13.89 -32.59
CA GLY A 312 -41.11 -13.74 -34.01
C GLY A 312 -39.62 -13.69 -34.35
N TYR A 313 -38.76 -14.17 -33.45
CA TYR A 313 -37.30 -14.17 -33.62
C TYR A 313 -36.76 -15.60 -33.71
N SER A 314 -35.72 -15.80 -34.53
CA SER A 314 -35.02 -17.08 -34.56
C SER A 314 -34.13 -17.25 -33.32
N VAL A 315 -33.76 -18.48 -32.99
CA VAL A 315 -32.87 -18.78 -31.86
C VAL A 315 -31.44 -18.24 -32.05
N GLN A 316 -31.09 -17.88 -33.30
CA GLN A 316 -29.78 -17.30 -33.65
C GLN A 316 -29.82 -15.78 -33.78
N GLN A 317 -30.97 -15.15 -33.59
CA GLN A 317 -31.06 -13.69 -33.64
C GLN A 317 -30.81 -13.09 -32.25
N LYS A 318 -29.94 -12.07 -32.18
CA LYS A 318 -29.73 -11.28 -30.96
C LYS A 318 -30.92 -10.35 -30.74
N ILE A 319 -31.28 -10.15 -29.47
CA ILE A 319 -32.38 -9.28 -29.06
C ILE A 319 -31.81 -7.92 -28.66
N GLY A 320 -32.15 -6.88 -29.42
CA GLY A 320 -31.78 -5.48 -29.14
C GLY A 320 -32.82 -4.77 -28.27
N PHE A 321 -32.58 -3.50 -27.96
CA PHE A 321 -33.51 -2.69 -27.17
C PHE A 321 -34.87 -2.48 -27.86
N ASP A 322 -34.88 -2.29 -29.18
CA ASP A 322 -36.11 -2.08 -29.96
C ASP A 322 -37.04 -3.32 -29.94
N ASP A 323 -36.47 -4.51 -29.72
CA ASP A 323 -37.21 -5.77 -29.70
C ASP A 323 -37.94 -6.01 -28.37
N ILE A 324 -37.49 -5.36 -27.28
CA ILE A 324 -37.97 -5.59 -25.90
C ILE A 324 -39.48 -5.38 -25.78
N THR A 325 -40.05 -4.42 -26.51
CA THR A 325 -41.49 -4.11 -26.50
C THR A 325 -42.36 -5.33 -26.86
N ARG A 326 -41.87 -6.24 -27.70
CA ARG A 326 -42.61 -7.46 -28.05
C ARG A 326 -42.70 -8.43 -26.88
N PHE A 327 -41.61 -8.60 -26.14
CA PHE A 327 -41.55 -9.48 -24.98
C PHE A 327 -42.34 -8.92 -23.80
N GLU A 328 -42.30 -7.61 -23.56
CA GLU A 328 -43.14 -6.96 -22.54
C GLU A 328 -44.63 -7.21 -22.77
N ARG A 329 -45.09 -7.07 -24.02
CA ARG A 329 -46.49 -7.33 -24.40
C ARG A 329 -46.87 -8.80 -24.26
N LEU A 330 -45.99 -9.71 -24.69
CA LEU A 330 -46.27 -11.16 -24.63
C LEU A 330 -46.36 -11.68 -23.20
N LEU A 331 -45.53 -11.16 -22.29
CA LEU A 331 -45.43 -11.66 -20.93
C LEU A 331 -46.23 -10.84 -19.91
N HIS A 332 -46.78 -9.70 -20.34
CA HIS A 332 -47.40 -8.70 -19.46
C HIS A 332 -46.49 -8.33 -18.29
N VAL A 333 -45.25 -7.93 -18.61
CA VAL A 333 -44.23 -7.47 -17.66
C VAL A 333 -43.55 -6.21 -18.17
N LYS A 334 -42.92 -5.47 -17.25
CA LYS A 334 -41.97 -4.41 -17.60
C LYS A 334 -40.55 -4.97 -17.57
N ILE A 335 -39.73 -4.62 -18.55
CA ILE A 335 -38.32 -5.03 -18.64
C ILE A 335 -37.46 -3.79 -18.52
N VAL A 336 -36.57 -3.79 -17.53
CA VAL A 336 -35.59 -2.72 -17.28
C VAL A 336 -34.21 -3.29 -17.53
N VAL A 337 -33.51 -2.76 -18.52
CA VAL A 337 -32.16 -3.23 -18.86
C VAL A 337 -31.12 -2.23 -18.40
N PHE A 338 -30.31 -2.60 -17.43
CA PHE A 338 -29.15 -1.84 -17.01
C PHE A 338 -27.98 -2.08 -17.97
N HIS A 339 -27.22 -1.03 -18.28
CA HIS A 339 -26.03 -1.09 -19.12
C HIS A 339 -25.05 0.01 -18.71
N ARG A 340 -23.77 -0.15 -19.07
CA ARG A 340 -22.77 0.91 -18.91
C ARG A 340 -22.59 1.66 -20.22
N THR A 341 -22.60 2.99 -20.15
CA THR A 341 -22.21 3.84 -21.27
C THR A 341 -20.71 3.78 -21.52
N CYS A 342 -20.25 4.33 -22.64
CA CYS A 342 -18.82 4.46 -22.95
C CYS A 342 -18.03 5.24 -21.88
N SER A 343 -18.69 6.14 -21.13
CA SER A 343 -18.10 6.87 -20.01
C SER A 343 -18.12 6.08 -18.69
N GLY A 344 -18.53 4.80 -18.72
CA GLY A 344 -18.60 3.93 -17.54
C GLY A 344 -19.80 4.21 -16.61
N LEU A 345 -20.72 5.10 -16.99
CA LEU A 345 -21.90 5.40 -16.18
C LEU A 345 -22.91 4.26 -16.28
N LEU A 346 -23.45 3.82 -15.14
CA LEU A 346 -24.56 2.88 -15.13
C LEU A 346 -25.87 3.61 -15.45
N GLU A 347 -26.45 3.25 -16.58
CA GLU A 347 -27.75 3.72 -17.03
C GLU A 347 -28.70 2.55 -17.21
N HIS A 348 -29.99 2.83 -17.43
CA HIS A 348 -30.97 1.82 -17.74
C HIS A 348 -31.86 2.25 -18.91
N PHE A 349 -32.24 1.26 -19.71
CA PHE A 349 -33.23 1.36 -20.76
C PHE A 349 -34.60 0.89 -20.26
N THR A 350 -35.65 1.61 -20.68
CA THR A 350 -37.07 1.25 -20.52
C THR A 350 -37.85 1.76 -21.73
N ASN A 351 -38.83 0.99 -22.22
CA ASN A 351 -39.71 1.46 -23.30
C ASN A 351 -40.65 2.60 -22.88
N ASN A 352 -41.04 2.63 -21.61
CA ASN A 352 -41.86 3.70 -21.04
C ASN A 352 -41.53 3.91 -19.55
N ASP A 353 -41.90 5.09 -19.04
CA ASP A 353 -41.72 5.45 -17.63
C ASP A 353 -42.86 4.96 -16.72
N GLU A 354 -43.86 4.26 -17.25
CA GLU A 354 -45.04 3.86 -16.47
C GLU A 354 -44.69 2.72 -15.50
N PRO A 355 -45.09 2.81 -14.22
CA PRO A 355 -44.83 1.74 -13.26
C PRO A 355 -45.59 0.47 -13.62
N HIS A 356 -44.98 -0.68 -13.39
CA HIS A 356 -45.62 -1.98 -13.56
C HIS A 356 -45.41 -2.84 -12.32
N ASN A 357 -46.43 -3.56 -11.88
CA ASN A 357 -46.39 -4.40 -10.68
C ASN A 357 -45.42 -5.60 -10.82
N LYS A 358 -45.17 -6.05 -12.05
CA LYS A 358 -44.26 -7.14 -12.39
C LYS A 358 -43.13 -6.62 -13.27
N THR A 359 -41.96 -6.37 -12.67
CA THR A 359 -40.80 -5.80 -13.36
C THR A 359 -39.62 -6.77 -13.34
N VAL A 360 -39.03 -7.00 -14.51
CA VAL A 360 -37.81 -7.81 -14.72
C VAL A 360 -36.61 -6.87 -14.84
N PHE A 361 -35.53 -7.18 -14.13
CA PHE A 361 -34.29 -6.42 -14.17
C PHE A 361 -33.22 -7.23 -14.87
N LEU A 362 -32.69 -6.72 -15.99
CA LEU A 362 -31.60 -7.33 -16.74
C LEU A 362 -30.37 -6.43 -16.68
N TYR A 363 -29.20 -7.01 -16.84
CA TYR A 363 -27.94 -6.29 -17.07
C TYR A 363 -27.36 -6.73 -18.42
N LEU A 364 -27.03 -5.77 -19.28
CA LEU A 364 -26.37 -6.00 -20.56
C LEU A 364 -24.87 -5.70 -20.42
N HIS A 365 -24.05 -6.71 -20.71
CA HIS A 365 -22.59 -6.60 -20.65
C HIS A 365 -21.96 -7.40 -21.78
N ASN A 366 -21.16 -6.74 -22.62
CA ASN A 366 -20.51 -7.32 -23.80
C ASN A 366 -21.49 -8.11 -24.68
N GLU A 367 -22.62 -7.48 -25.01
CA GLU A 367 -23.71 -8.07 -25.81
C GLU A 367 -24.40 -9.29 -25.19
N HIS A 368 -24.14 -9.60 -23.92
CA HIS A 368 -24.76 -10.69 -23.19
C HIS A 368 -25.67 -10.19 -22.07
N TYR A 369 -26.86 -10.78 -21.96
CA TYR A 369 -27.84 -10.44 -20.93
C TYR A 369 -27.69 -11.31 -19.69
N PHE A 370 -27.80 -10.69 -18.53
CA PHE A 370 -27.80 -11.32 -17.22
C PHE A 370 -29.07 -10.93 -16.46
N LEU A 371 -29.71 -11.87 -15.78
CA LEU A 371 -30.87 -11.57 -14.95
C LEU A 371 -30.40 -11.05 -13.59
N ILE A 372 -30.84 -9.86 -13.19
CA ILE A 372 -30.56 -9.30 -11.88
C ILE A 372 -31.56 -9.86 -10.86
N LYS A 373 -31.07 -10.73 -9.98
CA LYS A 373 -31.88 -11.36 -8.91
C LYS A 373 -32.12 -10.41 -7.73
N ASN A 374 -31.15 -9.55 -7.42
CA ASN A 374 -31.23 -8.58 -6.34
C ASN A 374 -30.72 -7.21 -6.78
N LEU A 375 -31.65 -6.31 -7.12
CA LEU A 375 -31.31 -4.99 -7.66
C LEU A 375 -30.55 -4.10 -6.66
N LYS A 376 -30.89 -4.16 -5.37
CA LYS A 376 -30.22 -3.35 -4.32
C LYS A 376 -28.76 -3.75 -4.18
N ALA A 377 -28.52 -5.06 -4.10
CA ALA A 377 -27.18 -5.62 -3.99
C ALA A 377 -26.37 -5.39 -5.27
N PHE A 378 -26.99 -5.55 -6.44
CA PHE A 378 -26.36 -5.29 -7.74
C PHE A 378 -25.92 -3.83 -7.90
N ILE A 379 -26.79 -2.85 -7.59
CA ILE A 379 -26.43 -1.42 -7.67
C ILE A 379 -25.42 -1.05 -6.58
N GLY A 380 -25.49 -1.73 -5.43
CA GLY A 380 -24.66 -1.43 -4.28
C GLY A 380 -25.20 -0.24 -3.48
N THR A 381 -26.50 -0.22 -3.22
CA THR A 381 -27.14 0.82 -2.38
C THR A 381 -28.15 0.22 -1.42
N PRO A 382 -28.37 0.82 -0.24
CA PRO A 382 -29.31 0.29 0.75
C PRO A 382 -30.77 0.35 0.29
N TYR A 383 -31.09 1.31 -0.58
CA TYR A 383 -32.42 1.48 -1.12
C TYR A 383 -32.34 1.75 -2.63
N VAL A 384 -33.31 1.21 -3.36
CA VAL A 384 -33.52 1.48 -4.79
C VAL A 384 -34.98 1.85 -4.96
N CYS A 385 -35.25 2.87 -5.77
CA CYS A 385 -36.60 3.30 -6.07
C CYS A 385 -37.28 2.29 -6.99
N GLU A 386 -38.49 1.84 -6.64
CA GLU A 386 -39.26 0.88 -7.45
C GLU A 386 -39.77 1.47 -8.77
N TYR A 387 -39.75 2.81 -8.90
CA TYR A 387 -40.29 3.50 -10.07
C TYR A 387 -39.21 3.99 -11.04
N CYS A 388 -38.14 4.61 -10.51
CA CYS A 388 -37.08 5.17 -11.34
C CYS A 388 -35.77 4.38 -11.26
N TYR A 389 -35.76 3.28 -10.51
CA TYR A 389 -34.67 2.31 -10.41
C TYR A 389 -33.31 2.87 -9.98
N ARG A 390 -33.29 4.09 -9.41
CA ARG A 390 -32.08 4.74 -8.89
C ARG A 390 -31.81 4.29 -7.45
N GLY A 391 -30.56 3.97 -7.17
CA GLY A 391 -30.06 3.72 -5.82
C GLY A 391 -29.92 5.00 -5.00
N PHE A 392 -30.20 4.93 -3.70
CA PHE A 392 -30.05 6.05 -2.77
C PHE A 392 -29.74 5.57 -1.34
N THR A 393 -29.16 6.43 -0.52
CA THR A 393 -28.71 6.12 0.84
C THR A 393 -29.75 6.45 1.92
N SER A 394 -30.63 7.42 1.65
CA SER A 394 -31.63 7.92 2.59
C SER A 394 -32.99 8.03 1.91
N ARG A 395 -34.00 7.40 2.51
CA ARG A 395 -35.40 7.44 2.02
C ARG A 395 -35.98 8.85 1.93
N ARG A 396 -35.44 9.80 2.68
CA ARG A 396 -35.93 11.19 2.74
C ARG A 396 -35.37 12.07 1.63
N ASP A 397 -34.25 11.66 1.05
CA ASP A 397 -33.54 12.47 0.05
C ASP A 397 -33.90 12.09 -1.39
N HIS A 398 -34.54 10.93 -1.57
CA HIS A 398 -34.95 10.47 -2.89
C HIS A 398 -36.20 11.20 -3.38
N ARG A 399 -36.09 11.81 -4.57
CA ARG A 399 -37.19 12.46 -5.28
C ARG A 399 -37.22 11.96 -6.72
N CYS A 400 -38.39 11.50 -7.17
CA CYS A 400 -38.63 11.20 -8.58
C CYS A 400 -40.06 11.59 -8.98
N LYS A 401 -40.45 11.30 -10.23
CA LYS A 401 -41.81 11.53 -10.75
C LYS A 401 -42.88 10.92 -9.83
N TYR A 402 -42.66 9.70 -9.36
CA TYR A 402 -43.63 8.91 -8.58
C TYR A 402 -43.47 9.04 -7.07
N VAL A 403 -42.27 9.42 -6.58
CA VAL A 403 -41.95 9.57 -5.15
C VAL A 403 -41.79 11.04 -4.79
N CYS A 404 -42.56 11.49 -3.79
CA CYS A 404 -42.53 12.87 -3.30
C CYS A 404 -41.74 12.96 -1.99
N ASP A 405 -40.59 13.64 -2.01
CA ASP A 405 -39.76 13.91 -0.83
C ASP A 405 -40.36 14.94 0.14
N VAL A 406 -41.44 15.63 -0.27
CA VAL A 406 -42.11 16.68 0.51
C VAL A 406 -43.11 16.09 1.49
N CYS A 407 -44.08 15.33 0.98
CA CYS A 407 -45.10 14.70 1.82
C CYS A 407 -44.79 13.25 2.18
N ASN A 408 -43.92 12.55 1.42
CA ASN A 408 -43.70 11.11 1.51
C ASN A 408 -44.98 10.26 1.43
N ALA A 409 -46.09 10.83 0.95
CA ALA A 409 -47.36 10.12 0.87
C ALA A 409 -47.33 9.12 -0.31
N PRO A 410 -47.79 7.88 -0.11
CA PRO A 410 -48.04 6.95 -1.22
C PRO A 410 -48.92 7.62 -2.26
N ASP A 411 -48.69 7.35 -3.54
CA ASP A 411 -49.54 7.83 -4.63
C ASP A 411 -49.72 9.36 -4.75
N CYS A 412 -48.89 10.16 -4.08
CA CYS A 412 -48.91 11.62 -4.23
C CYS A 412 -48.85 12.08 -5.69
N HIS A 413 -48.21 11.29 -6.56
CA HIS A 413 -48.10 11.55 -7.98
C HIS A 413 -49.42 11.44 -8.76
N LYS A 414 -50.42 10.70 -8.25
CA LYS A 414 -51.74 10.56 -8.90
C LYS A 414 -52.59 11.82 -8.78
N TYR A 415 -52.31 12.66 -7.78
CA TYR A 415 -53.04 13.90 -7.52
C TYR A 415 -52.34 15.08 -8.16
N ALA A 416 -52.58 15.27 -9.46
CA ALA A 416 -52.09 16.44 -10.20
C ALA A 416 -52.65 17.75 -9.62
N GLY A 417 -51.86 18.82 -9.66
CA GLY A 417 -52.28 20.12 -9.20
C GLY A 417 -51.21 21.18 -9.39
N LYS A 418 -51.54 22.44 -9.09
CA LYS A 418 -50.57 23.53 -9.11
C LYS A 418 -49.59 23.39 -7.95
N THR A 419 -48.30 23.57 -8.25
CA THR A 419 -47.26 23.62 -7.24
C THR A 419 -47.49 24.82 -6.32
N ARG A 420 -47.35 24.62 -5.00
CA ARG A 420 -47.55 25.68 -4.00
C ARG A 420 -46.50 25.61 -2.91
N GLN A 421 -46.07 26.76 -2.42
CA GLN A 421 -45.11 26.83 -1.33
C GLN A 421 -45.83 26.69 0.02
N CYS A 422 -45.24 25.92 0.95
CA CYS A 422 -45.69 25.87 2.33
C CYS A 422 -45.04 27.02 3.14
N HIS A 423 -45.83 27.82 3.85
CA HIS A 423 -45.31 28.92 4.66
C HIS A 423 -44.54 28.45 5.92
N ASP A 424 -44.80 27.25 6.44
CA ASP A 424 -44.21 26.76 7.70
C ASP A 424 -42.83 26.10 7.51
N CYS A 425 -42.63 25.43 6.37
CA CYS A 425 -41.38 24.74 6.04
C CYS A 425 -40.65 25.33 4.82
N LEU A 426 -41.28 26.27 4.10
CA LEU A 426 -40.78 26.95 2.90
C LEU A 426 -40.49 26.02 1.69
N ARG A 427 -40.91 24.75 1.77
CA ARG A 427 -40.78 23.77 0.68
C ARG A 427 -41.95 23.88 -0.31
N TYR A 428 -41.72 23.49 -1.56
CA TYR A 428 -42.73 23.47 -2.61
C TYR A 428 -43.46 22.13 -2.70
N CYS A 429 -44.75 22.12 -2.37
CA CYS A 429 -45.65 20.98 -2.50
C CYS A 429 -46.15 20.85 -3.95
N ARG A 430 -46.26 19.61 -4.46
CA ARG A 430 -46.62 19.35 -5.86
C ARG A 430 -48.09 19.66 -6.20
N SER A 431 -48.97 19.58 -5.21
CA SER A 431 -50.41 19.75 -5.36
C SER A 431 -51.06 20.08 -4.03
N THR A 432 -52.37 20.36 -4.05
CA THR A 432 -53.15 20.57 -2.83
C THR A 432 -53.15 19.35 -1.92
N TYR A 433 -53.25 18.15 -2.50
CA TYR A 433 -53.09 16.90 -1.78
C TYR A 433 -51.73 16.82 -1.08
N CYS A 434 -50.64 17.08 -1.80
CA CYS A 434 -49.27 17.07 -1.25
C CYS A 434 -49.13 18.03 -0.05
N TYR A 435 -49.72 19.23 -0.14
CA TYR A 435 -49.67 20.17 0.97
C TYR A 435 -50.44 19.68 2.18
N ASN A 436 -51.64 19.12 2.01
CA ASN A 436 -52.39 18.64 3.16
C ASN A 436 -51.69 17.43 3.79
N ALA A 437 -51.21 16.51 2.96
CA ALA A 437 -50.53 15.29 3.39
C ALA A 437 -49.18 15.58 4.11
N HIS A 438 -48.36 16.52 3.66
CA HIS A 438 -47.06 16.79 4.34
C HIS A 438 -47.21 17.43 5.73
N LYS A 439 -48.38 18.03 6.03
CA LYS A 439 -48.74 18.57 7.34
C LYS A 439 -49.41 17.54 8.25
N GLN A 440 -49.76 16.37 7.73
CA GLN A 440 -50.33 15.29 8.52
C GLN A 440 -49.22 14.35 9.02
N MET A 441 -49.45 13.79 10.20
CA MET A 441 -48.61 12.71 10.73
C MET A 441 -48.88 11.45 9.93
N GLN A 442 -47.82 10.82 9.43
CA GLN A 442 -47.93 9.52 8.78
C GLN A 442 -47.92 8.40 9.82
N THR A 443 -48.56 7.27 9.50
CA THR A 443 -48.58 6.08 10.34
C THR A 443 -47.15 5.67 10.74
N GLY A 444 -46.89 5.61 12.04
CA GLY A 444 -45.57 5.24 12.59
C GLY A 444 -44.51 6.36 12.59
N GLN A 445 -44.85 7.60 12.23
CA GLN A 445 -43.97 8.77 12.38
C GLN A 445 -44.48 9.67 13.53
N PRO A 446 -43.61 10.10 14.46
CA PRO A 446 -44.02 10.96 15.58
C PRO A 446 -44.25 12.43 15.21
N TYR A 447 -43.88 12.85 13.99
CA TYR A 447 -44.02 14.23 13.52
C TYR A 447 -44.39 14.26 12.03
N ALA A 448 -45.06 15.32 11.58
CA ALA A 448 -45.33 15.53 10.15
C ALA A 448 -44.04 15.93 9.41
N GLN A 449 -44.00 15.71 8.09
CA GLN A 449 -42.81 16.08 7.29
C GLN A 449 -42.54 17.59 7.31
N CYS A 450 -43.58 18.40 7.44
CA CYS A 450 -43.52 19.85 7.57
C CYS A 450 -42.72 20.30 8.82
N ASP A 451 -42.77 19.54 9.90
CA ASP A 451 -42.15 19.90 11.17
C ASP A 451 -40.64 19.60 11.19
N VAL A 452 -40.25 18.52 10.52
CA VAL A 452 -38.89 17.96 10.59
C VAL A 452 -38.00 18.32 9.40
N THR A 453 -38.56 18.77 8.27
CA THR A 453 -37.77 19.09 7.08
C THR A 453 -38.15 20.45 6.53
N LYS A 454 -37.22 21.40 6.60
CA LYS A 454 -37.42 22.81 6.24
C LYS A 454 -36.44 23.26 5.16
N TYR A 455 -36.75 24.36 4.49
CA TYR A 455 -35.90 25.01 3.50
C TYR A 455 -35.47 26.38 4.01
N CYS A 456 -34.18 26.71 3.86
CA CYS A 456 -33.65 28.02 4.19
C CYS A 456 -33.45 28.84 2.91
N GLN A 457 -34.10 29.99 2.81
CA GLN A 457 -33.94 30.92 1.68
C GLN A 457 -32.61 31.69 1.69
N LYS A 458 -31.90 31.74 2.82
CA LYS A 458 -30.60 32.44 2.91
C LYS A 458 -29.47 31.61 2.31
N CYS A 459 -29.35 30.35 2.71
CA CYS A 459 -28.31 29.44 2.20
C CYS A 459 -28.79 28.54 1.06
N ASN A 460 -30.06 28.66 0.64
CA ASN A 460 -30.72 27.84 -0.38
C ASN A 460 -30.64 26.32 -0.15
N ARG A 461 -30.50 25.89 1.11
CA ARG A 461 -30.37 24.47 1.49
C ARG A 461 -31.57 23.97 2.28
N ARG A 462 -31.87 22.68 2.09
CA ARG A 462 -32.78 21.92 2.94
C ARG A 462 -32.06 21.54 4.24
N TYR A 463 -32.75 21.65 5.37
CA TYR A 463 -32.23 21.26 6.67
C TYR A 463 -33.27 20.49 7.47
N HIS A 464 -32.79 19.68 8.41
CA HIS A 464 -33.63 18.89 9.29
C HIS A 464 -33.70 19.50 10.68
N VAL A 465 -34.90 19.45 11.26
CA VAL A 465 -35.18 19.91 12.62
C VAL A 465 -35.60 18.71 13.45
N ASN A 466 -35.06 18.60 14.67
CA ASN A 466 -35.54 17.63 15.63
C ASN A 466 -36.92 18.07 16.11
N GLY A 467 -37.96 17.27 15.83
CA GLY A 467 -39.34 17.58 16.22
C GLY A 467 -39.54 17.73 17.73
N ALA A 468 -38.71 17.06 18.55
CA ALA A 468 -38.78 17.17 20.02
C ALA A 468 -38.11 18.45 20.56
N VAL A 469 -37.01 18.88 19.93
CA VAL A 469 -36.22 20.06 20.35
C VAL A 469 -35.79 20.85 19.10
N PRO A 470 -36.66 21.72 18.58
CA PRO A 470 -36.39 22.44 17.34
C PRO A 470 -35.31 23.51 17.57
N LYS A 471 -34.11 23.25 17.06
CA LYS A 471 -33.03 24.25 17.02
C LYS A 471 -33.23 25.20 15.85
N LYS A 472 -32.90 26.48 16.06
CA LYS A 472 -32.83 27.46 14.97
C LYS A 472 -31.76 27.04 13.97
N HIS A 473 -32.08 27.12 12.69
CA HIS A 473 -31.11 26.89 11.63
C HIS A 473 -30.03 27.96 11.66
N VAL A 474 -28.77 27.53 11.65
CA VAL A 474 -27.60 28.39 11.42
C VAL A 474 -27.05 28.01 10.06
N CYS A 475 -27.01 28.97 9.14
CA CYS A 475 -26.41 28.74 7.82
C CYS A 475 -24.92 28.45 8.02
N PRO A 476 -24.37 27.34 7.51
CA PRO A 476 -22.93 27.13 7.57
C PRO A 476 -22.24 28.23 6.76
N ALA A 477 -21.11 28.74 7.27
CA ALA A 477 -20.27 29.62 6.48
C ALA A 477 -19.87 28.89 5.19
N GLU A 478 -19.93 29.56 4.05
CA GLU A 478 -19.51 28.98 2.79
C GLU A 478 -17.99 28.79 2.85
N HIS A 479 -17.47 27.63 2.45
CA HIS A 479 -16.04 27.38 2.42
C HIS A 479 -15.65 26.90 1.02
N CYS A 480 -14.47 27.29 0.56
CA CYS A 480 -13.92 26.75 -0.67
C CYS A 480 -13.63 25.26 -0.50
N VAL A 481 -14.17 24.41 -1.38
CA VAL A 481 -13.94 22.95 -1.32
C VAL A 481 -12.47 22.56 -1.54
N HIS A 482 -11.68 23.44 -2.17
CA HIS A 482 -10.28 23.20 -2.47
C HIS A 482 -9.34 23.71 -1.38
N CYS A 483 -9.38 25.01 -1.05
CA CYS A 483 -8.47 25.60 -0.07
C CYS A 483 -9.04 25.66 1.36
N LYS A 484 -10.32 25.33 1.56
CA LYS A 484 -11.04 25.39 2.84
C LYS A 484 -11.14 26.78 3.48
N ALA A 485 -10.76 27.84 2.76
CA ALA A 485 -10.96 29.22 3.22
C ALA A 485 -12.46 29.54 3.31
N GLU A 486 -12.83 30.35 4.30
CA GLU A 486 -14.17 30.91 4.45
C GLU A 486 -14.44 31.87 3.28
N LEU A 487 -15.52 31.62 2.55
CA LEU A 487 -15.96 32.42 1.43
C LEU A 487 -16.79 33.58 1.98
N VAL A 488 -16.27 34.80 1.83
CA VAL A 488 -17.01 36.02 2.11
C VAL A 488 -18.09 36.20 1.04
N ASN A 489 -19.24 36.78 1.40
CA ASN A 489 -20.49 36.82 0.62
C ASN A 489 -20.42 37.51 -0.77
N ASP A 490 -19.25 37.98 -1.23
CA ASP A 490 -19.13 38.93 -2.33
C ASP A 490 -18.51 38.32 -3.61
N GLY A 491 -18.57 37.00 -3.74
CA GLY A 491 -18.65 36.34 -5.05
C GLY A 491 -17.35 36.12 -5.83
N VAL A 492 -16.17 36.52 -5.35
CA VAL A 492 -14.90 36.20 -6.03
C VAL A 492 -13.88 35.66 -5.04
N HIS A 493 -13.75 34.33 -5.00
CA HIS A 493 -12.68 33.65 -4.27
C HIS A 493 -11.60 33.17 -5.25
N GLN A 494 -10.41 33.75 -5.13
CA GLN A 494 -9.23 33.27 -5.85
C GLN A 494 -8.58 32.14 -5.04
N CYS A 495 -8.79 30.90 -5.49
CA CYS A 495 -8.27 29.71 -4.84
C CYS A 495 -6.80 29.48 -5.21
N PHE A 496 -5.88 29.94 -4.36
CA PHE A 496 -4.44 29.71 -4.54
C PHE A 496 -3.97 28.42 -3.85
N ILE A 497 -2.91 27.80 -4.39
CA ILE A 497 -2.15 26.74 -3.71
C ILE A 497 -1.64 27.32 -2.39
N GLN A 498 -1.90 26.61 -1.29
CA GLN A 498 -1.48 27.09 0.03
C GLN A 498 0.05 26.98 0.14
N PRO A 499 0.75 28.04 0.57
CA PRO A 499 2.17 27.95 0.84
C PRO A 499 2.43 26.93 1.95
N ILE A 500 3.52 26.17 1.80
CA ILE A 500 4.00 25.29 2.86
C ILE A 500 4.24 26.16 4.09
N LYS A 501 3.68 25.77 5.25
CA LYS A 501 3.95 26.47 6.50
C LYS A 501 5.44 26.43 6.78
N THR A 502 6.10 27.59 6.75
CA THR A 502 7.51 27.71 7.09
C THR A 502 7.68 27.65 8.61
N GLU A 503 8.66 26.88 9.07
CA GLU A 503 9.07 26.92 10.47
C GLU A 503 9.94 28.17 10.73
N PRO A 504 9.90 28.76 11.94
CA PRO A 504 10.78 29.87 12.28
C PRO A 504 12.26 29.43 12.22
N PRO A 505 13.19 30.32 11.84
CA PRO A 505 14.62 30.02 11.81
C PRO A 505 15.13 29.63 13.20
N SER A 506 16.10 28.71 13.26
CA SER A 506 16.66 28.14 14.48
C SER A 506 18.17 28.35 14.52
N ASP A 507 18.73 28.70 15.68
CA ASP A 507 20.18 28.86 15.87
C ASP A 507 20.86 27.56 16.36
N LYS A 508 20.13 26.44 16.34
CA LYS A 508 20.58 25.16 16.90
C LYS A 508 21.35 24.33 15.87
N TYR A 509 22.50 24.84 15.43
CA TYR A 509 23.39 24.13 14.50
C TYR A 509 24.78 23.91 15.08
N ILE A 510 25.37 22.75 14.77
CA ILE A 510 26.77 22.40 14.98
C ILE A 510 27.33 22.07 13.61
N TYR A 511 28.35 22.79 13.17
CA TYR A 511 29.10 22.49 11.96
C TYR A 511 30.36 21.74 12.35
N TYR A 512 30.75 20.71 11.61
CA TYR A 512 31.93 19.92 11.91
C TYR A 512 32.62 19.41 10.64
N ASP A 513 33.90 19.07 10.76
CA ASP A 513 34.73 18.51 9.69
C ASP A 513 35.78 17.58 10.31
N PHE A 514 36.03 16.43 9.68
CA PHE A 514 37.09 15.49 10.09
C PHE A 514 38.26 15.54 9.13
N GLU A 515 39.46 15.44 9.70
CA GLU A 515 40.63 15.00 8.95
C GLU A 515 40.92 13.53 9.28
N THR A 516 41.30 12.78 8.24
CA THR A 516 41.53 11.34 8.36
C THR A 516 42.89 10.95 7.81
N GLN A 517 43.50 9.95 8.45
CA GLN A 517 44.60 9.18 7.88
C GLN A 517 44.02 7.99 7.11
N HIS A 518 44.67 7.60 6.01
CA HIS A 518 44.29 6.44 5.22
C HIS A 518 45.33 5.34 5.40
N THR A 519 44.98 4.31 6.17
CA THR A 519 45.85 3.17 6.52
C THR A 519 45.12 1.87 6.20
N ASP A 520 45.78 0.95 5.49
CA ASP A 520 45.25 -0.38 5.14
C ASP A 520 43.86 -0.38 4.46
N GLY A 521 43.61 0.59 3.58
CA GLY A 521 42.34 0.71 2.87
C GLY A 521 41.20 1.31 3.71
N LYS A 522 41.50 1.86 4.89
CA LYS A 522 40.53 2.43 5.82
C LYS A 522 40.86 3.87 6.20
N HIS A 523 39.85 4.72 6.24
CA HIS A 523 39.94 6.07 6.79
C HIS A 523 39.76 6.03 8.32
N VAL A 524 40.70 6.61 9.06
CA VAL A 524 40.65 6.76 10.51
C VAL A 524 40.77 8.24 10.84
N ALA A 525 39.78 8.81 11.52
CA ALA A 525 39.83 10.21 11.93
C ALA A 525 40.94 10.42 12.98
N ASN A 526 41.81 11.40 12.72
CA ASN A 526 42.89 11.79 13.62
C ASN A 526 42.80 13.26 14.06
N PHE A 527 41.88 14.02 13.47
CA PHE A 527 41.57 15.37 13.91
C PHE A 527 40.11 15.71 13.60
N VAL A 528 39.49 16.51 14.46
CA VAL A 528 38.15 17.05 14.26
C VAL A 528 38.12 18.52 14.64
N CYS A 529 37.38 19.31 13.87
CA CYS A 529 36.97 20.65 14.24
C CYS A 529 35.44 20.78 14.21
N ALA A 530 34.89 21.58 15.11
CA ALA A 530 33.47 21.89 15.14
C ALA A 530 33.23 23.32 15.61
N ILE A 531 32.16 23.95 15.10
CA ILE A 531 31.72 25.28 15.51
C ILE A 531 30.20 25.31 15.60
N THR A 532 29.64 25.87 16.67
CA THR A 532 28.19 26.09 16.77
C THR A 532 27.78 27.34 15.98
N PHE A 533 26.49 27.47 15.64
CA PHE A 533 25.97 28.70 15.02
C PHE A 533 26.28 29.98 15.83
N LYS A 534 26.46 29.85 17.14
CA LYS A 534 26.77 30.96 18.06
C LYS A 534 28.27 31.26 18.17
N GLY A 535 29.13 30.53 17.45
CA GLY A 535 30.58 30.72 17.45
C GLY A 535 31.32 29.99 18.57
N GLU A 536 30.72 28.97 19.20
CA GLU A 536 31.47 28.11 20.13
C GLU A 536 32.29 27.10 19.31
N GLU A 537 33.62 27.25 19.34
CA GLU A 537 34.58 26.39 18.64
C GLU A 537 35.05 25.21 19.50
N PHE A 538 35.35 24.08 18.85
CA PHE A 538 35.88 22.87 19.45
C PHE A 538 36.85 22.18 18.49
N THR A 539 37.99 21.70 19.01
CA THR A 539 38.95 20.91 18.25
C THR A 539 39.49 19.77 19.10
N ALA A 540 39.72 18.61 18.52
CA ALA A 540 40.42 17.50 19.16
C ALA A 540 41.33 16.79 18.16
N ALA A 541 42.52 16.40 18.62
CA ALA A 541 43.52 15.65 17.86
C ALA A 541 43.72 14.26 18.49
N GLY A 542 44.14 13.28 17.68
CA GLY A 542 44.35 11.90 18.09
C GLY A 542 43.24 10.95 17.62
N THR A 543 43.47 9.65 17.80
CA THR A 543 42.53 8.58 17.38
C THR A 543 41.24 8.53 18.20
N ASP A 544 41.21 9.22 19.34
CA ASP A 544 40.04 9.40 20.20
C ASP A 544 39.26 10.71 19.93
N CYS A 545 39.63 11.47 18.89
CA CYS A 545 39.01 12.76 18.58
C CYS A 545 37.47 12.68 18.41
N ILE A 546 36.97 11.58 17.84
CA ILE A 546 35.52 11.34 17.67
C ILE A 546 34.83 11.18 19.03
N ASP A 547 35.46 10.46 19.96
CA ASP A 547 34.93 10.24 21.30
C ASP A 547 34.80 11.57 22.08
N GLN A 548 35.83 12.40 21.98
CA GLN A 548 35.85 13.73 22.60
C GLN A 548 34.77 14.64 22.01
N LEU A 549 34.57 14.62 20.69
CA LEU A 549 33.52 15.38 19.99
C LEU A 549 32.12 14.96 20.46
N VAL A 550 31.84 13.65 20.47
CA VAL A 550 30.53 13.13 20.86
C VAL A 550 30.27 13.43 22.34
N LYS A 551 31.26 13.27 23.23
CA LYS A 551 31.14 13.64 24.65
C LYS A 551 30.85 15.13 24.85
N LYS A 552 31.44 16.02 24.04
CA LYS A 552 31.21 17.47 24.11
C LYS A 552 29.79 17.87 23.69
N PHE A 553 29.27 17.32 22.60
CA PHE A 553 28.04 17.83 21.97
C PHE A 553 26.81 16.92 22.08
N ARG A 554 26.96 15.63 22.40
CA ARG A 554 25.84 14.70 22.61
C ARG A 554 25.39 14.68 24.09
N GLN A 555 24.88 15.81 24.56
CA GLN A 555 24.42 16.01 25.94
C GLN A 555 23.17 16.90 26.01
N PRO A 556 22.43 16.95 27.15
CA PRO A 556 21.16 17.67 27.25
C PRO A 556 21.20 19.14 26.84
N HIS A 557 22.34 19.81 27.03
CA HIS A 557 22.54 21.20 26.63
C HIS A 557 22.29 21.44 25.12
N TYR A 558 22.63 20.45 24.28
CA TYR A 558 22.51 20.51 22.83
C TYR A 558 21.27 19.76 22.31
N GLN A 559 20.21 19.67 23.10
CA GLN A 559 18.99 19.00 22.67
C GLN A 559 18.32 19.72 21.49
N ASN A 560 17.90 18.95 20.47
CA ASN A 560 17.33 19.42 19.20
C ASN A 560 18.32 20.16 18.28
N TYR A 561 19.63 19.99 18.47
CA TYR A 561 20.62 20.54 17.55
C TYR A 561 20.74 19.72 16.27
N THR A 562 21.08 20.42 15.18
CA THR A 562 21.38 19.81 13.88
C THR A 562 22.88 19.91 13.61
N TRP A 563 23.52 18.77 13.47
CA TRP A 563 24.90 18.60 13.03
C TRP A 563 24.96 18.64 11.51
N VAL A 564 25.93 19.40 10.98
CA VAL A 564 26.08 19.65 9.55
C VAL A 564 27.55 19.53 9.18
N ALA A 565 27.86 18.65 8.23
CA ALA A 565 29.15 18.59 7.55
C ALA A 565 28.95 18.70 6.03
N HIS A 566 30.02 18.93 5.27
CA HIS A 566 29.94 19.09 3.82
C HIS A 566 30.39 17.83 3.09
N ASN A 567 29.48 17.23 2.30
CA ASN A 567 29.61 15.87 1.74
C ASN A 567 29.61 14.78 2.83
N ALA A 568 28.95 15.07 3.96
CA ALA A 568 28.84 14.16 5.10
C ALA A 568 28.21 12.81 4.72
N SER A 569 27.26 12.82 3.78
CA SER A 569 26.51 11.63 3.38
C SER A 569 27.35 10.56 2.69
N GLY A 570 28.49 10.94 2.12
CA GLY A 570 29.44 10.05 1.49
C GLY A 570 30.70 9.76 2.31
N PHE A 571 30.90 10.43 3.45
CA PHE A 571 32.16 10.36 4.19
C PHE A 571 31.97 10.48 5.71
N ASP A 572 31.84 11.70 6.25
CA ASP A 572 31.88 11.98 7.70
C ASP A 572 30.81 11.23 8.50
N ASN A 573 29.61 11.05 7.93
CA ASN A 573 28.52 10.33 8.60
C ASN A 573 28.87 8.85 8.82
N PHE A 574 29.66 8.23 7.95
CA PHE A 574 30.09 6.83 8.13
C PHE A 574 31.07 6.69 9.29
N ILE A 575 31.98 7.64 9.46
CA ILE A 575 32.95 7.68 10.56
C ILE A 575 32.21 7.81 11.91
N LEU A 576 31.25 8.73 12.00
CA LEU A 576 30.40 8.88 13.18
C LEU A 576 29.53 7.64 13.43
N LEU A 577 28.94 7.05 12.37
CA LEU A 577 28.14 5.85 12.49
C LEU A 577 28.95 4.67 13.04
N GLU A 578 30.19 4.48 12.58
CA GLU A 578 31.10 3.46 13.12
C GLU A 578 31.36 3.66 14.62
N TYR A 579 31.59 4.91 15.05
CA TYR A 579 31.76 5.23 16.47
C TYR A 579 30.49 4.91 17.28
N PHE A 580 29.31 5.36 16.82
CA PHE A 580 28.05 5.09 17.52
C PHE A 580 27.75 3.60 17.61
N ALA A 581 28.03 2.83 16.55
CA ALA A 581 27.89 1.38 16.55
C ALA A 581 28.81 0.71 17.59
N LYS A 582 30.09 1.10 17.63
CA LYS A 582 31.06 0.61 18.62
C LYS A 582 30.68 0.97 20.06
N ALA A 583 30.08 2.15 20.26
CA ALA A 583 29.59 2.60 21.56
C ALA A 583 28.24 1.97 21.97
N GLY A 584 27.63 1.12 21.13
CA GLY A 584 26.32 0.49 21.39
C GLY A 584 25.15 1.47 21.31
N LEU A 585 25.31 2.60 20.61
CA LEU A 585 24.29 3.64 20.45
C LEU A 585 23.53 3.46 19.13
N THR A 586 22.23 3.23 19.21
CA THR A 586 21.37 3.04 18.03
C THR A 586 20.76 4.37 17.56
N LEU A 587 21.21 4.86 16.41
CA LEU A 587 20.60 6.01 15.71
C LEU A 587 19.54 5.55 14.70
N GLN A 588 18.56 6.41 14.41
CA GLN A 588 17.70 6.22 13.24
C GLN A 588 18.42 6.75 12.01
N ILE A 589 18.51 5.95 10.95
CA ILE A 589 19.27 6.31 9.76
C ILE A 589 18.31 6.35 8.56
N THR A 590 18.47 7.34 7.70
CA THR A 590 17.83 7.40 6.39
C THR A 590 18.90 7.49 5.32
N MET A 591 18.80 6.59 4.34
CA MET A 591 19.78 6.41 3.27
C MET A 591 19.18 6.80 1.92
N GLN A 592 20.03 7.20 0.98
CA GLN A 592 19.70 7.30 -0.44
C GLN A 592 20.79 6.58 -1.23
N GLY A 593 20.50 5.36 -1.69
CA GLY A 593 21.54 4.45 -2.18
C GLY A 593 22.60 4.19 -1.10
N CYS A 594 23.87 4.32 -1.45
CA CYS A 594 25.00 4.15 -0.53
C CYS A 594 25.34 5.41 0.29
N ARG A 595 24.45 6.41 0.37
CA ARG A 595 24.71 7.68 1.08
C ARG A 595 23.81 7.86 2.30
N ILE A 596 24.38 8.25 3.44
CA ILE A 596 23.67 8.56 4.68
C ILE A 596 23.14 9.99 4.64
N ILE A 597 21.89 10.19 4.22
CA ILE A 597 21.30 11.53 4.09
C ILE A 597 20.80 12.11 5.42
N LEU A 598 20.48 11.25 6.39
CA LEU A 598 20.10 11.65 7.74
C LEU A 598 20.49 10.59 8.76
N MET A 599 21.13 10.99 9.85
CA MET A 599 21.13 10.23 11.10
C MET A 599 20.35 11.02 12.17
N TYR A 600 19.58 10.33 12.99
CA TYR A 600 18.76 10.94 14.03
C TYR A 600 18.91 10.22 15.36
N ASP A 601 19.38 10.98 16.35
CA ASP A 601 19.53 10.55 17.72
C ASP A 601 18.25 10.84 18.50
N LYS A 602 17.51 9.78 18.86
CA LYS A 602 16.26 9.92 19.64
C LYS A 602 16.49 10.48 21.03
N THR A 603 17.64 10.18 21.65
CA THR A 603 17.92 10.55 23.04
C THR A 603 17.96 12.06 23.20
N PHE A 604 18.71 12.75 22.34
CA PHE A 604 18.85 14.21 22.37
C PHE A 604 18.09 14.93 21.27
N LYS A 605 17.30 14.19 20.47
CA LYS A 605 16.58 14.71 19.29
C LYS A 605 17.50 15.42 18.29
N GLN A 606 18.75 14.96 18.18
CA GLN A 606 19.75 15.56 17.31
C GLN A 606 19.68 14.97 15.91
N ARG A 607 19.91 15.80 14.89
CA ARG A 607 19.92 15.40 13.47
C ARG A 607 21.33 15.58 12.92
N PHE A 608 21.81 14.66 12.11
CA PHE A 608 23.06 14.76 11.36
C PHE A 608 22.72 14.78 9.87
N ILE A 609 23.05 15.86 9.18
CA ILE A 609 22.64 16.09 7.79
C ILE A 609 23.82 16.58 6.95
N ASP A 610 23.72 16.39 5.64
CA ASP A 610 24.72 16.81 4.67
C ASP A 610 24.36 18.16 4.04
N SER A 611 25.26 19.13 4.13
CA SER A 611 25.07 20.43 3.45
C SER A 611 25.15 20.32 1.93
N TYR A 612 25.79 19.29 1.37
CA TYR A 612 25.90 19.06 -0.08
C TYR A 612 24.53 18.84 -0.73
N SER A 613 23.54 18.33 0.00
CA SER A 613 22.14 18.22 -0.46
C SER A 613 21.48 19.57 -0.76
N PHE A 614 22.01 20.65 -0.20
CA PHE A 614 21.51 22.02 -0.38
C PHE A 614 22.46 22.88 -1.21
N ILE A 615 23.77 22.60 -1.13
CA ILE A 615 24.84 23.32 -1.81
C ILE A 615 25.67 22.29 -2.60
N PRO A 616 25.20 21.86 -3.79
CA PRO A 616 25.79 20.75 -4.54
C PRO A 616 27.04 21.20 -5.34
N MET A 617 28.04 21.74 -4.64
CA MET A 617 29.32 22.18 -5.20
C MET A 617 30.42 21.98 -4.16
N ARG A 618 31.69 22.02 -4.59
CA ARG A 618 32.84 21.94 -3.66
C ARG A 618 32.85 23.14 -2.72
N LEU A 619 33.21 22.90 -1.45
CA LEU A 619 33.30 23.95 -0.43
C LEU A 619 34.19 25.13 -0.82
N SER A 620 35.29 24.89 -1.57
CA SER A 620 36.19 25.95 -2.06
C SER A 620 35.54 26.89 -3.08
N MET A 621 34.47 26.47 -3.76
CA MET A 621 33.73 27.28 -4.72
C MET A 621 32.57 28.05 -4.09
N THR A 622 32.20 27.73 -2.84
CA THR A 622 31.03 28.28 -2.17
C THR A 622 31.16 29.77 -1.88
N SER A 623 32.36 30.25 -1.51
CA SER A 623 32.62 31.68 -1.24
C SER A 623 32.37 32.56 -2.47
N ALA A 624 32.90 32.13 -3.62
CA ALA A 624 32.70 32.83 -4.90
C ALA A 624 31.23 32.75 -5.37
N ALA A 625 30.59 31.58 -5.26
CA ALA A 625 29.20 31.39 -5.70
C ALA A 625 28.19 32.21 -4.86
N LEU A 626 28.48 32.43 -3.57
CA LEU A 626 27.61 33.15 -2.63
C LEU A 626 28.07 34.58 -2.34
N ASN A 627 29.11 35.09 -3.02
CA ASN A 627 29.72 36.40 -2.79
C ASN A 627 30.08 36.67 -1.32
N LEU A 628 30.65 35.67 -0.64
CA LEU A 628 31.08 35.77 0.76
C LEU A 628 32.50 36.34 0.87
N THR A 629 32.72 37.26 1.81
CA THR A 629 34.03 37.89 2.07
C THR A 629 34.90 37.09 3.05
N CYS A 630 34.88 35.75 2.96
CA CYS A 630 35.64 34.86 3.84
C CYS A 630 37.02 34.49 3.26
N ALA A 631 37.91 33.99 4.13
CA ALA A 631 39.24 33.51 3.74
C ALA A 631 39.13 32.32 2.77
N GLU A 632 40.06 32.24 1.81
CA GLU A 632 40.13 31.11 0.86
C GLU A 632 40.36 29.78 1.61
N LYS A 633 39.67 28.72 1.19
CA LYS A 633 39.89 27.37 1.75
C LYS A 633 41.34 26.94 1.42
N GLY A 634 42.14 26.69 2.45
CA GLY A 634 43.51 26.17 2.29
C GLY A 634 43.54 24.73 1.75
N HIS A 635 44.70 24.31 1.24
CA HIS A 635 44.95 22.93 0.82
C HIS A 635 45.49 22.11 2.01
N PHE A 636 44.90 20.95 2.28
CA PHE A 636 45.39 20.02 3.29
C PHE A 636 46.06 18.81 2.60
N PRO A 637 47.32 18.47 2.95
CA PRO A 637 48.06 17.40 2.29
C PRO A 637 47.62 16.03 2.80
N HIS A 638 46.48 15.54 2.31
CA HIS A 638 45.87 14.28 2.77
C HIS A 638 46.79 13.05 2.64
N LEU A 639 47.70 13.03 1.65
CA LEU A 639 48.65 11.92 1.45
C LEU A 639 49.81 11.94 2.45
N PHE A 640 50.10 13.11 3.01
CA PHE A 640 51.14 13.32 4.01
C PHE A 640 50.64 13.09 5.44
N ASN A 641 49.31 13.12 5.63
CA ASN A 641 48.66 12.80 6.90
C ASN A 641 48.78 11.29 7.20
N ARG A 642 49.92 10.90 7.78
CA ARG A 642 50.26 9.54 8.18
C ARG A 642 50.96 9.55 9.54
N THR A 643 50.89 8.44 10.26
CA THR A 643 51.49 8.30 11.59
C THR A 643 52.98 8.59 11.60
N GLU A 644 53.71 8.26 10.52
CA GLU A 644 55.16 8.51 10.43
C GLU A 644 55.50 10.01 10.36
N ASN A 645 54.54 10.85 9.97
CA ASN A 645 54.71 12.29 9.76
C ASN A 645 54.04 13.14 10.86
N GLU A 646 53.48 12.55 11.90
CA GLU A 646 52.78 13.28 12.97
C GLU A 646 53.69 14.26 13.73
N ASP A 647 54.97 13.92 13.88
CA ASP A 647 56.00 14.75 14.51
C ASP A 647 56.78 15.61 13.49
N TYR A 648 56.33 15.70 12.22
CA TYR A 648 57.04 16.44 11.18
C TYR A 648 57.05 17.95 11.48
N VAL A 649 58.25 18.52 11.58
CA VAL A 649 58.48 19.96 11.72
C VAL A 649 59.39 20.43 10.59
N GLY A 650 58.80 20.96 9.52
CA GLY A 650 59.52 21.45 8.34
C GLY A 650 58.66 22.30 7.40
N PRO A 651 59.20 22.75 6.25
CA PRO A 651 58.49 23.59 5.27
C PRO A 651 57.28 22.85 4.66
N SER A 652 56.15 23.54 4.51
CA SER A 652 54.89 22.98 3.97
C SER A 652 55.03 22.36 2.58
N ASP A 653 55.96 22.88 1.79
CA ASP A 653 56.28 22.49 0.42
C ASP A 653 56.92 21.10 0.31
N GLN A 654 57.45 20.56 1.41
CA GLN A 654 57.94 19.17 1.47
C GLN A 654 56.84 18.17 1.89
N ALA A 655 55.68 18.65 2.33
CA ALA A 655 54.52 17.83 2.67
C ALA A 655 53.61 17.57 1.44
N GLU A 656 53.91 18.13 0.26
CA GLU A 656 53.09 18.01 -0.96
C GLU A 656 53.48 16.84 -1.90
N ILE A 657 54.37 15.92 -1.49
CA ILE A 657 54.80 14.76 -2.33
C ILE A 657 53.91 13.54 -2.13
#